data_AF-A0A9E3D073-F1
#
_entry.id   AF-A0A9E3D073-F1
#
_cell.length_a   1.000
_cell.length_b   1.000
_cell.length_c   1.000
_cell.angle_alpha   90.00
_cell.angle_beta   90.00
_cell.angle_gamma   90.00
#
_symmetry.space_group_name_H-M   'P 1'
#
loop_
_entity.id
_entity.type
_entity.pdbx_description
1 polymer ?
#
loop_
_entity_poly.entity_id
_entity_poly.type
_entity_poly.pdbx_seq_one_letter_code
_entity_poly.pdbx_strand_id
1 'polypeptide(L)'
;MTDARSTDEASEWCRKARELLGKQRAKKLSLKSGLTQAKEANEKFDKRLRQLGEVNGPEQQRQQAVYRKLAGELQALSQANDQVGLKTKLEELDQLQKTVEAEIKKANDLTEAVAKFEKAYAERQVEMAKVRGLRGATLPGSSVYTPLQQAVADLAEARQLGNDAWTMRDATKLTQASDKLKAVTLNLNAAREGVKNVKAEAQADLAAQGEWTRILPLARQGLVELKGLPGAVASATWLQKLIDDSVGLLVNEAGVMHGFRAALDKLCAYTAVIEAGKKESEAYLAKDKPIEVVQALARVTAALQAFEGPAPEFAVGAARQEANELAERGRGDPKAAVKALDALALRIQNETTQGLKDKAAAGDAQTAVNDLIKSLKARHAPESMLANARRAVALVDEGDFKAHQWVAAKAAYERAGRQLKALDDGYKTHGTAWEAKRRALAETAALAQQAMSFPALQHLAQHMLEACAELKKPFDRFEFEASLEAIEKPVVFVTGTDGKTAEVKIADAKTELERRIAAGNTPVGDEGLRTAFGKALTQGHRDVNDAHVATETRVHAFVERIKSLGEEERALLEEEFDARLGTVVAQWQKTASGLTGDLKALGGAVETATKGLRKIADDLEAMELSKLRREIGAIKFRKAQENDSKAPAQMLEYLAWLKEKGVDVAAEEQLVLAQKDAPAKAYGDIWSALRKKEQAHRSAQVSACNKLRQEMDDEVRTAMQDLQISAGYKKELVRAGRDIDDLINTRDMDLVDVARGMKERLKTHVNDINATPELHEENKKALDALGERIGEITKHMPATGRRLQQRHIEELAESKRCAPKALKARIALLEHEVADGEQGLKDRELAKAEYRRHKTEAREAYAALKEEAGEGDAFDKWFDARIADAKALKATEGGIPDAIKVIEGIKARIKQIRESSNPRAAMAEANSQEQQAHRLMLDLSRQWQQELASFLSDTLEQAKAALAESEEGDASTIQGLEDLANGAGKHLEPYLKNLTTLGIGALSGPDLKKMKADFARAQATLANARASAQRLIAAPQSTNVQGPSKDGITRLHKKWSERTRAYAASLTNVARAVGEAAAAESDTDLKRKGTEAAQMITSLVSLFQAEAFAAPFGELLRDADGDQAIERLQLAARETVLRQMRQYRVDLANPLLRKLASRANPIDSTSVLVAISGLETTLKEIELQALASA
;
A
#
# COMPACT_ATOMS: atom_id res chain seq x y z
N MET A 1 -44.49 92.94 60.76
CA MET A 1 -45.70 93.59 60.22
C MET A 1 -46.56 94.13 61.37
N THR A 2 -46.84 93.32 62.39
CA THR A 2 -47.54 93.74 63.63
C THR A 2 -46.81 94.82 64.44
N ASP A 3 -45.51 94.96 64.27
CA ASP A 3 -44.68 95.93 65.01
C ASP A 3 -44.39 97.23 64.23
N ALA A 4 -44.92 97.38 63.01
CA ALA A 4 -44.70 98.59 62.20
C ALA A 4 -45.54 99.75 62.75
N ARG A 5 -44.93 100.91 62.98
CA ARG A 5 -45.59 102.07 63.60
C ARG A 5 -46.43 102.87 62.61
N SER A 6 -46.26 102.64 61.31
CA SER A 6 -47.06 103.22 60.24
C SER A 6 -47.19 102.30 59.03
N THR A 7 -48.18 102.58 58.18
CA THR A 7 -48.40 101.88 56.90
C THR A 7 -47.25 102.07 55.92
N ASP A 8 -46.54 103.19 55.99
CA ASP A 8 -45.37 103.48 55.15
C ASP A 8 -44.16 102.63 55.59
N GLU A 9 -43.95 102.50 56.91
CA GLU A 9 -42.90 101.64 57.47
C GLU A 9 -43.15 100.16 57.15
N ALA A 10 -44.41 99.70 57.27
CA ALA A 10 -44.80 98.35 56.86
C ALA A 10 -44.55 98.11 55.36
N SER A 11 -44.88 99.10 54.51
CA SER A 11 -44.66 99.03 53.07
C SER A 11 -43.18 99.00 52.71
N GLU A 12 -42.34 99.78 53.40
CA GLU A 12 -40.89 99.77 53.21
C GLU A 12 -40.27 98.43 53.65
N TRP A 13 -40.75 97.85 54.76
CA TRP A 13 -40.32 96.53 55.21
C TRP A 13 -40.76 95.43 54.25
N CYS A 14 -41.99 95.49 53.71
CA CYS A 14 -42.43 94.58 52.66
C CYS A 14 -41.59 94.73 51.39
N ARG A 15 -41.19 95.95 51.01
CA ARG A 15 -40.30 96.19 49.87
C ARG A 15 -38.91 95.60 50.11
N LYS A 16 -38.29 95.85 51.27
CA LYS A 16 -37.00 95.27 51.66
C LYS A 16 -37.06 93.75 51.77
N ALA A 17 -38.14 93.19 52.30
CA ALA A 17 -38.36 91.74 52.35
C ALA A 17 -38.51 91.14 50.95
N ARG A 18 -39.26 91.79 50.04
CA ARG A 18 -39.35 91.37 48.63
C ARG A 18 -38.00 91.45 47.92
N GLU A 19 -37.21 92.48 48.19
CA GLU A 19 -35.88 92.63 47.61
C GLU A 19 -34.90 91.57 48.12
N LEU A 20 -34.93 91.26 49.42
CA LEU A 20 -34.15 90.18 50.04
C LEU A 20 -34.59 88.80 49.53
N LEU A 21 -35.91 88.56 49.41
CA LEU A 21 -36.44 87.33 48.80
C LEU A 21 -36.09 87.23 47.31
N GLY A 22 -36.05 88.36 46.60
CA GLY A 22 -35.58 88.46 45.22
C GLY A 22 -34.11 88.10 45.08
N LYS A 23 -33.24 88.66 45.94
CA LYS A 23 -31.81 88.34 46.00
C LYS A 23 -31.57 86.88 46.41
N GLN A 24 -32.35 86.33 47.35
CA GLN A 24 -32.30 84.90 47.70
C GLN A 24 -32.78 84.01 46.56
N ARG A 25 -33.85 84.36 45.83
CA ARG A 25 -34.31 83.63 44.65
C ARG A 25 -33.27 83.65 43.53
N ALA A 26 -32.67 84.80 43.24
CA ALA A 26 -31.61 84.94 42.25
C ALA A 26 -30.37 84.11 42.62
N LYS A 27 -29.94 84.13 43.89
CA LYS A 27 -28.85 83.29 44.40
C LYS A 27 -29.19 81.80 44.29
N LYS A 28 -30.42 81.40 44.64
CA LYS A 28 -30.90 80.01 44.51
C LYS A 28 -30.98 79.56 43.05
N LEU A 29 -31.36 80.44 42.13
CA LEU A 29 -31.39 80.16 40.68
C LEU A 29 -29.98 80.02 40.10
N SER A 30 -29.02 80.88 40.46
CA SER A 30 -27.64 80.77 39.98
C SER A 30 -26.92 79.53 40.54
N LEU A 31 -27.22 79.14 41.78
CA LEU A 31 -26.75 77.88 42.36
C LEU A 31 -27.36 76.66 41.67
N LYS A 32 -28.64 76.74 41.30
CA LYS A 32 -29.31 75.66 40.55
C LYS A 32 -28.73 75.53 39.13
N SER A 33 -28.40 76.64 38.44
CA SER A 33 -27.74 76.57 37.13
C SER A 33 -26.31 76.05 37.23
N GLY A 34 -25.54 76.47 38.24
CA GLY A 34 -24.20 75.94 38.50
C GLY A 34 -24.19 74.45 38.82
N LEU A 35 -25.15 73.97 39.63
CA LEU A 35 -25.33 72.54 39.90
C LEU A 35 -25.68 71.75 38.64
N THR A 36 -26.49 72.33 37.75
CA THR A 36 -26.88 71.69 36.49
C THR A 36 -25.69 71.60 35.54
N GLN A 37 -24.90 72.67 35.41
CA GLN A 37 -23.65 72.67 34.63
C GLN A 37 -22.62 71.68 35.17
N ALA A 38 -22.48 71.57 36.49
CA ALA A 38 -21.59 70.58 37.11
C ALA A 38 -22.05 69.14 36.83
N LYS A 39 -23.36 68.86 36.86
CA LYS A 39 -23.91 67.54 36.50
C LYS A 39 -23.72 67.21 35.02
N GLU A 40 -23.96 68.16 34.13
CA GLU A 40 -23.75 67.96 32.68
C GLU A 40 -22.27 67.75 32.35
N ALA A 41 -21.37 68.49 33.00
CA ALA A 41 -19.93 68.27 32.88
C ALA A 41 -19.53 66.88 33.42
N ASN A 42 -20.14 66.45 34.52
CA ASN A 42 -19.91 65.13 35.11
C ASN A 42 -20.38 63.99 34.17
N GLU A 43 -21.58 64.09 33.61
CA GLU A 43 -22.12 63.10 32.66
C GLU A 43 -21.33 63.05 31.34
N LYS A 44 -20.90 64.20 30.81
CA LYS A 44 -20.05 64.25 29.61
C LYS A 44 -18.69 63.60 29.86
N PHE A 45 -18.10 63.83 31.02
CA PHE A 45 -16.84 63.24 31.39
C PHE A 45 -16.96 61.74 31.66
N ASP A 46 -18.00 61.28 32.36
CA ASP A 46 -18.29 59.84 32.56
C ASP A 46 -18.49 59.10 31.23
N LYS A 47 -19.20 59.72 30.27
CA LYS A 47 -19.36 59.15 28.93
C LYS A 47 -18.02 59.01 28.20
N ARG A 48 -17.11 59.96 28.37
CA ARG A 48 -15.76 59.95 27.77
C ARG A 48 -14.81 59.00 28.50
N LEU A 49 -14.93 58.87 29.82
CA LEU A 49 -14.24 57.85 30.61
C LEU A 49 -14.65 56.44 30.19
N ARG A 50 -15.92 56.21 29.86
CA ARG A 50 -16.37 54.93 29.28
C ARG A 50 -15.77 54.66 27.90
N GLN A 51 -15.64 55.68 27.05
CA GLN A 51 -14.93 55.57 25.77
C GLN A 51 -13.44 55.26 25.95
N LEU A 52 -12.83 55.73 27.04
CA LEU A 52 -11.46 55.36 27.44
C LEU A 52 -11.38 54.00 28.15
N GLY A 53 -12.49 53.47 28.69
CA GLY A 53 -12.55 52.22 29.45
C GLY A 53 -12.15 50.98 28.64
N GLU A 54 -12.15 51.08 27.31
CA GLU A 54 -11.65 50.04 26.40
C GLU A 54 -10.11 50.02 26.32
N VAL A 55 -9.43 50.98 26.96
CA VAL A 55 -8.01 51.31 26.74
C VAL A 55 -7.25 51.39 28.09
N ASN A 56 -7.37 50.34 28.92
CA ASN A 56 -6.82 50.22 30.29
C ASN A 56 -5.31 50.57 30.43
N GLY A 57 -4.99 51.68 31.11
CA GLY A 57 -3.61 52.05 31.45
C GLY A 57 -3.43 52.71 32.84
N PRO A 58 -2.21 52.70 33.43
CA PRO A 58 -1.94 53.27 34.76
C PRO A 58 -2.20 54.78 34.85
N GLU A 59 -1.94 55.51 33.77
CA GLU A 59 -2.16 56.96 33.70
C GLU A 59 -3.66 57.30 33.69
N GLN A 60 -4.48 56.45 33.08
CA GLN A 60 -5.94 56.56 33.13
C GLN A 60 -6.47 56.31 34.54
N GLN A 61 -5.89 55.37 35.29
CA GLN A 61 -6.26 55.15 36.70
C GLN A 61 -5.92 56.36 37.56
N ARG A 62 -4.77 57.01 37.30
CA ARG A 62 -4.40 58.28 37.95
C ARG A 62 -5.38 59.41 37.59
N GLN A 63 -5.72 59.58 36.32
CA GLN A 63 -6.68 60.59 35.88
C GLN A 63 -8.10 60.32 36.42
N GLN A 64 -8.54 59.05 36.49
CA GLN A 64 -9.80 58.65 37.14
C GLN A 64 -9.78 58.94 38.64
N ALA A 65 -8.66 58.71 39.33
CA ALA A 65 -8.54 59.02 40.75
C ALA A 65 -8.58 60.53 41.02
N VAL A 66 -7.87 61.32 40.21
CA VAL A 66 -7.90 62.79 40.26
C VAL A 66 -9.31 63.31 39.99
N TYR A 67 -10.00 62.72 39.02
CA TYR A 67 -11.38 63.08 38.70
C TYR A 67 -12.37 62.72 39.81
N ARG A 68 -12.33 61.50 40.36
CA ARG A 68 -13.21 61.10 41.47
C ARG A 68 -13.02 62.02 42.67
N LYS A 69 -11.78 62.44 42.92
CA LYS A 69 -11.45 63.43 43.95
C LYS A 69 -12.10 64.79 43.63
N LEU A 70 -11.92 65.32 42.42
CA LEU A 70 -12.53 66.59 41.97
C LEU A 70 -14.06 66.56 42.03
N ALA A 71 -14.69 65.45 41.62
CA ALA A 71 -16.13 65.28 41.67
C ALA A 71 -16.67 65.28 43.12
N GLY A 72 -15.96 64.61 44.04
CA GLY A 72 -16.27 64.64 45.47
C GLY A 72 -16.12 66.05 46.07
N GLU A 73 -15.07 66.78 45.69
CA GLU A 73 -14.84 68.17 46.10
C GLU A 73 -15.93 69.12 45.58
N LEU A 74 -16.33 68.99 44.31
CA LEU A 74 -17.44 69.76 43.72
C LEU A 74 -18.78 69.48 44.41
N GLN A 75 -19.05 68.21 44.75
CA GLN A 75 -20.26 67.84 45.48
C GLN A 75 -20.28 68.45 46.89
N ALA A 76 -19.15 68.41 47.60
CA ALA A 76 -19.01 69.02 48.92
C ALA A 76 -19.16 70.55 48.88
N LEU A 77 -18.50 71.23 47.93
CA LEU A 77 -18.61 72.68 47.75
C LEU A 77 -20.02 73.11 47.35
N SER A 78 -20.71 72.30 46.54
CA SER A 78 -22.11 72.53 46.20
C SER A 78 -23.04 72.41 47.42
N GLN A 79 -22.78 71.48 48.33
CA GLN A 79 -23.56 71.36 49.58
C GLN A 79 -23.26 72.51 50.54
N ALA A 80 -22.01 73.00 50.57
CA ALA A 80 -21.57 74.14 51.36
C ALA A 80 -21.98 75.51 50.76
N ASN A 81 -22.50 75.53 49.53
CA ASN A 81 -22.96 76.74 48.84
C ASN A 81 -21.85 77.77 48.52
N ASP A 82 -20.59 77.31 48.39
CA ASP A 82 -19.42 78.13 48.09
C ASP A 82 -19.24 78.33 46.58
N GLN A 83 -19.66 79.50 46.09
CA GLN A 83 -19.60 79.84 44.66
C GLN A 83 -18.18 80.08 44.13
N VAL A 84 -17.26 80.55 44.97
CA VAL A 84 -15.88 80.83 44.55
C VAL A 84 -15.14 79.51 44.39
N GLY A 85 -15.26 78.62 45.38
CA GLY A 85 -14.69 77.26 45.31
C GLY A 85 -15.23 76.45 44.12
N LEU A 86 -16.54 76.52 43.84
CA LEU A 86 -17.14 75.86 42.68
C LEU A 86 -16.54 76.33 41.35
N LYS A 87 -16.31 77.64 41.18
CA LYS A 87 -15.76 78.18 39.94
C LYS A 87 -14.33 77.69 39.70
N THR A 88 -13.47 77.75 40.72
CA THR A 88 -12.07 77.28 40.62
C THR A 88 -12.00 75.79 40.29
N LYS A 89 -12.85 74.97 40.91
CA LYS A 89 -12.86 73.52 40.67
C LYS A 89 -13.43 73.13 39.30
N LEU A 90 -14.34 73.94 38.75
CA LEU A 90 -14.81 73.76 37.37
C LEU A 90 -13.70 74.07 36.34
N GLU A 91 -12.84 75.06 36.60
CA GLU A 91 -11.68 75.37 35.75
C GLU A 91 -10.63 74.24 35.79
N GLU A 92 -10.36 73.66 36.98
CA GLU A 92 -9.50 72.47 37.12
C GLU A 92 -10.05 71.26 36.34
N LEU A 93 -11.38 71.08 36.35
CA LEU A 93 -12.06 70.00 35.63
C LEU A 93 -12.02 70.21 34.10
N ASP A 94 -12.15 71.44 33.60
CA ASP A 94 -11.98 71.76 32.18
C ASP A 94 -10.54 71.51 31.69
N GLN A 95 -9.54 71.84 32.52
CA GLN A 95 -8.14 71.58 32.21
C GLN A 95 -7.85 70.07 32.13
N LEU A 96 -8.37 69.29 33.09
CA LEU A 96 -8.27 67.83 33.07
C LEU A 96 -8.96 67.24 31.83
N GLN A 97 -10.13 67.76 31.46
CA GLN A 97 -10.87 67.34 30.27
C GLN A 97 -10.05 67.54 28.98
N LYS A 98 -9.36 68.68 28.83
CA LYS A 98 -8.48 68.92 27.67
C LYS A 98 -7.30 67.97 27.61
N THR A 99 -6.71 67.62 28.75
CA THR A 99 -5.63 66.62 28.82
C THR A 99 -6.12 65.24 28.39
N VAL A 100 -7.29 64.81 28.89
CA VAL A 100 -7.92 63.54 28.53
C VAL A 100 -8.26 63.50 27.03
N GLU A 101 -8.78 64.59 26.45
CA GLU A 101 -9.05 64.69 25.00
C GLU A 101 -7.77 64.55 24.15
N ALA A 102 -6.67 65.15 24.58
CA ALA A 102 -5.39 65.03 23.88
C ALA A 102 -4.84 63.60 23.91
N GLU A 103 -5.02 62.88 25.03
CA GLU A 103 -4.61 61.48 25.14
C GLU A 103 -5.50 60.52 24.33
N ILE A 104 -6.82 60.74 24.31
CA ILE A 104 -7.74 60.00 23.44
C ILE A 104 -7.32 60.15 21.98
N LYS A 105 -7.01 61.38 21.56
CA LYS A 105 -6.57 61.64 20.19
C LYS A 105 -5.28 60.87 19.88
N LYS A 106 -4.27 60.93 20.75
CA LYS A 106 -3.02 60.17 20.58
C LYS A 106 -3.27 58.65 20.51
N ALA A 107 -4.16 58.12 21.34
CA ALA A 107 -4.49 56.69 21.34
C ALA A 107 -5.21 56.26 20.05
N ASN A 108 -6.12 57.09 19.54
CA ASN A 108 -6.82 56.84 18.29
C ASN A 108 -5.87 56.91 17.10
N ASP A 109 -5.00 57.94 17.04
CA ASP A 109 -3.99 58.10 15.99
C ASP A 109 -3.03 56.90 15.96
N LEU A 110 -2.61 56.40 17.13
CA LEU A 110 -1.78 55.20 17.25
C LEU A 110 -2.53 53.94 16.81
N THR A 111 -3.82 53.80 17.17
CA THR A 111 -4.64 52.64 16.79
C THR A 111 -4.82 52.57 15.28
N GLU A 112 -5.08 53.70 14.63
CA GLU A 112 -5.15 53.77 13.16
C GLU A 112 -3.81 53.43 12.51
N ALA A 113 -2.71 53.92 13.07
CA ALA A 113 -1.37 53.62 12.57
C ALA A 113 -0.99 52.14 12.74
N VAL A 114 -1.36 51.51 13.85
CA VAL A 114 -1.17 50.06 14.08
C VAL A 114 -2.03 49.25 13.11
N ALA A 115 -3.29 49.64 12.86
CA ALA A 115 -4.13 48.96 11.87
C ALA A 115 -3.54 49.02 10.45
N LYS A 116 -2.98 50.17 10.05
CA LYS A 116 -2.24 50.33 8.78
C LYS A 116 -1.00 49.44 8.74
N PHE A 117 -0.25 49.35 9.83
CA PHE A 117 0.91 48.47 9.95
C PHE A 117 0.52 46.98 9.84
N GLU A 118 -0.49 46.53 10.57
CA GLU A 118 -0.99 45.14 10.55
C GLU A 118 -1.41 44.71 9.14
N LYS A 119 -2.12 45.59 8.41
CA LYS A 119 -2.47 45.34 7.01
C LYS A 119 -1.22 45.18 6.12
N ALA A 120 -0.26 46.09 6.23
CA ALA A 120 0.98 46.01 5.46
C ALA A 120 1.81 44.77 5.82
N TYR A 121 1.83 44.38 7.10
CA TYR A 121 2.49 43.16 7.58
C TYR A 121 1.89 41.91 6.95
N ALA A 122 0.55 41.79 6.94
CA ALA A 122 -0.15 40.66 6.33
C ALA A 122 0.11 40.57 4.82
N GLU A 123 0.08 41.69 4.10
CA GLU A 123 0.40 41.74 2.67
C GLU A 123 1.82 41.21 2.38
N ARG A 124 2.81 41.60 3.21
CA ARG A 124 4.20 41.12 3.06
C ARG A 124 4.38 39.65 3.44
N GLN A 125 3.64 39.13 4.42
CA GLN A 125 3.62 37.69 4.71
C GLN A 125 3.17 36.87 3.50
N VAL A 126 2.06 37.28 2.86
CA VAL A 126 1.54 36.62 1.66
C VAL A 126 2.55 36.69 0.52
N GLU A 127 3.19 37.85 0.32
CA GLU A 127 4.19 38.03 -0.73
C GLU A 127 5.44 37.17 -0.50
N MET A 128 5.92 37.07 0.73
CA MET A 128 7.04 36.23 1.12
C MET A 128 6.71 34.74 0.96
N ALA A 129 5.49 34.31 1.28
CA ALA A 129 5.03 32.94 1.03
C ALA A 129 5.06 32.59 -0.47
N LYS A 130 4.66 33.53 -1.34
CA LYS A 130 4.74 33.36 -2.80
C LYS A 130 6.18 33.17 -3.28
N VAL A 131 7.13 33.94 -2.74
CA VAL A 131 8.56 33.83 -3.12
C VAL A 131 9.20 32.55 -2.55
N ARG A 132 8.84 32.13 -1.33
CA ARG A 132 9.26 30.86 -0.73
C ARG A 132 8.80 29.63 -1.52
N GLY A 133 7.66 29.71 -2.19
CA GLY A 133 7.14 28.63 -3.04
C GLY A 133 7.90 28.43 -4.36
N LEU A 134 8.86 29.30 -4.70
CA LEU A 134 9.61 29.22 -5.95
C LEU A 134 10.82 28.28 -5.81
N ARG A 135 11.01 27.38 -6.79
CA ARG A 135 12.16 26.46 -6.84
C ARG A 135 13.47 27.28 -6.87
N GLY A 136 14.39 26.98 -5.94
CA GLY A 136 15.66 27.69 -5.77
C GLY A 136 15.76 28.51 -4.47
N ALA A 137 14.63 28.85 -3.84
CA ALA A 137 14.58 29.58 -2.58
C ALA A 137 15.11 28.80 -1.36
N THR A 138 15.30 27.48 -1.47
CA THR A 138 15.75 26.60 -0.37
C THR A 138 17.17 26.09 -0.53
N LEU A 139 17.86 26.42 -1.64
CA LEU A 139 19.22 25.94 -1.90
C LEU A 139 20.24 26.94 -1.33
N PRO A 140 21.05 26.55 -0.32
CA PRO A 140 22.14 27.39 0.17
C PRO A 140 23.09 27.76 -0.99
N GLY A 141 23.44 29.04 -1.10
CA GLY A 141 24.29 29.56 -2.17
C GLY A 141 23.53 30.09 -3.40
N SER A 142 22.21 29.91 -3.48
CA SER A 142 21.43 30.53 -4.56
C SER A 142 21.32 32.05 -4.35
N SER A 143 21.26 32.80 -5.46
CA SER A 143 21.00 34.25 -5.46
C SER A 143 19.64 34.64 -4.86
N VAL A 144 18.75 33.65 -4.64
CA VAL A 144 17.42 33.80 -4.03
C VAL A 144 17.47 33.60 -2.52
N TYR A 145 18.33 32.71 -2.03
CA TYR A 145 18.34 32.22 -0.65
C TYR A 145 18.68 33.33 0.35
N THR A 146 19.78 34.04 0.14
CA THR A 146 20.26 35.07 1.08
C THR A 146 19.29 36.25 1.21
N PRO A 147 18.79 36.86 0.12
CA PRO A 147 17.78 37.92 0.24
C PRO A 147 16.49 37.44 0.91
N LEU A 148 16.08 36.20 0.66
CA LEU A 148 14.87 35.65 1.27
C LEU A 148 15.03 35.39 2.77
N GLN A 149 16.18 34.87 3.21
CA GLN A 149 16.53 34.75 4.64
C GLN A 149 16.51 36.12 5.33
N GLN A 150 17.09 37.13 4.70
CA GLN A 150 17.10 38.49 5.25
C GLN A 150 15.68 39.08 5.35
N ALA A 151 14.83 38.87 4.33
CA ALA A 151 13.43 39.28 4.36
C ALA A 151 12.64 38.61 5.51
N VAL A 152 12.95 37.35 5.83
CA VAL A 152 12.31 36.63 6.94
C VAL A 152 12.73 37.20 8.29
N ALA A 153 14.02 37.48 8.46
CA ALA A 153 14.55 38.10 9.67
C ALA A 153 13.95 39.50 9.89
N ASP A 154 13.96 40.34 8.85
CA ASP A 154 13.39 41.69 8.91
C ASP A 154 11.87 41.68 9.19
N LEU A 155 11.13 40.68 8.67
CA LEU A 155 9.70 40.54 8.95
C LEU A 155 9.43 40.11 10.39
N ALA A 156 10.23 39.21 10.95
CA ALA A 156 10.12 38.83 12.36
C ALA A 156 10.40 40.02 13.29
N GLU A 157 11.43 40.80 12.99
CA GLU A 157 11.78 42.01 13.74
C GLU A 157 10.69 43.09 13.61
N ALA A 158 10.12 43.28 12.42
CA ALA A 158 8.98 44.18 12.21
C ALA A 158 7.80 43.79 13.11
N ARG A 159 7.49 42.48 13.24
CA ARG A 159 6.40 42.01 14.10
C ARG A 159 6.65 42.31 15.57
N GLN A 160 7.87 42.06 16.04
CA GLN A 160 8.26 42.34 17.41
C GLN A 160 8.14 43.85 17.71
N LEU A 161 8.68 44.70 16.83
CA LEU A 161 8.59 46.16 16.98
C LEU A 161 7.15 46.67 16.91
N GLY A 162 6.28 46.06 16.10
CA GLY A 162 4.85 46.40 16.05
C GLY A 162 4.12 46.03 17.34
N ASN A 163 4.40 44.85 17.91
CA ASN A 163 3.87 44.45 19.21
C ASN A 163 4.38 45.35 20.35
N ASP A 164 5.67 45.71 20.33
CA ASP A 164 6.28 46.65 21.29
C ASP A 164 5.62 48.04 21.17
N ALA A 165 5.40 48.53 19.95
CA ALA A 165 4.73 49.79 19.70
C ALA A 165 3.30 49.81 20.25
N TRP A 166 2.57 48.71 20.11
CA TRP A 166 1.22 48.58 20.66
C TRP A 166 1.22 48.51 22.20
N THR A 167 2.07 47.67 22.78
CA THR A 167 2.13 47.45 24.23
C THR A 167 2.67 48.65 24.99
N MET A 168 3.69 49.33 24.45
CA MET A 168 4.32 50.51 25.08
C MET A 168 3.70 51.84 24.65
N ARG A 169 2.78 51.81 23.67
CA ARG A 169 2.23 53.00 23.00
C ARG A 169 3.29 53.94 22.43
N ASP A 170 4.32 53.36 21.82
CA ASP A 170 5.49 54.08 21.30
C ASP A 170 5.41 54.23 19.77
N ALA A 171 5.18 55.46 19.31
CA ALA A 171 5.13 55.79 17.88
C ALA A 171 6.49 55.65 17.17
N THR A 172 7.60 55.80 17.89
CA THR A 172 8.95 55.60 17.35
C THR A 172 9.18 54.13 17.01
N LYS A 173 8.75 53.21 17.87
CA LYS A 173 8.78 51.76 17.60
C LYS A 173 7.94 51.38 16.39
N LEU A 174 6.78 51.99 16.22
CA LEU A 174 5.93 51.77 15.03
C LEU A 174 6.61 52.24 13.74
N THR A 175 7.36 53.35 13.81
CA THR A 175 8.12 53.87 12.67
C THR A 175 9.26 52.91 12.30
N GLN A 176 10.00 52.40 13.30
CA GLN A 176 11.03 51.37 13.10
C GLN A 176 10.46 50.08 12.51
N ALA A 177 9.28 49.63 12.98
CA ALA A 177 8.58 48.49 12.42
C ALA A 177 8.21 48.71 10.94
N SER A 178 7.75 49.92 10.60
CA SER A 178 7.44 50.28 9.21
C SER A 178 8.69 50.32 8.32
N ASP A 179 9.83 50.76 8.82
CA ASP A 179 11.08 50.77 8.05
C ASP A 179 11.61 49.35 7.81
N LYS A 180 11.44 48.44 8.77
CA LYS A 180 11.71 47.02 8.57
C LYS A 180 10.83 46.41 7.48
N LEU A 181 9.54 46.75 7.40
CA LEU A 181 8.68 46.32 6.30
C LEU A 181 9.13 46.84 4.91
N LYS A 182 9.75 48.02 4.84
CA LYS A 182 10.37 48.52 3.60
C LYS A 182 11.59 47.68 3.23
N ALA A 183 12.43 47.32 4.20
CA ALA A 183 13.58 46.42 3.98
C ALA A 183 13.14 45.04 3.48
N VAL A 184 12.07 44.47 4.05
CA VAL A 184 11.44 43.23 3.56
C VAL A 184 11.08 43.35 2.08
N THR A 185 10.51 44.48 1.67
CA THR A 185 10.13 44.73 0.26
C THR A 185 11.34 44.72 -0.67
N LEU A 186 12.43 45.36 -0.27
CA LEU A 186 13.67 45.43 -1.04
C LEU A 186 14.30 44.04 -1.20
N ASN A 187 14.34 43.27 -0.11
CA ASN A 187 14.86 41.90 -0.09
C ASN A 187 14.01 40.92 -0.91
N LEU A 188 12.68 41.05 -0.88
CA LEU A 188 11.78 40.26 -1.73
C LEU A 188 11.96 40.57 -3.22
N ASN A 189 12.22 41.83 -3.59
CA ASN A 189 12.51 42.21 -4.97
C ASN A 189 13.86 41.65 -5.44
N ALA A 190 14.90 41.69 -4.60
CA ALA A 190 16.18 41.04 -4.89
C ALA A 190 16.02 39.52 -5.08
N ALA A 191 15.23 38.86 -4.22
CA ALA A 191 14.92 37.44 -4.36
C ALA A 191 14.20 37.13 -5.69
N ARG A 192 13.28 37.99 -6.14
CA ARG A 192 12.58 37.85 -7.43
C ARG A 192 13.52 37.93 -8.63
N GLU A 193 14.46 38.87 -8.62
CA GLU A 193 15.49 38.94 -9.67
C GLU A 193 16.39 37.71 -9.65
N GLY A 194 16.77 37.22 -8.45
CA GLY A 194 17.46 35.94 -8.30
C GLY A 194 16.70 34.79 -8.97
N VAL A 195 15.37 34.72 -8.80
CA VAL A 195 14.54 33.67 -9.43
C VAL A 195 14.56 33.77 -10.96
N LYS A 196 14.53 34.98 -11.52
CA LYS A 196 14.62 35.17 -12.98
C LYS A 196 15.95 34.63 -13.52
N ASN A 197 17.05 34.93 -12.83
CA ASN A 197 18.39 34.47 -13.23
C ASN A 197 18.50 32.94 -13.13
N VAL A 198 18.07 32.35 -12.01
CA VAL A 198 18.02 30.90 -11.81
C VAL A 198 17.17 30.22 -12.89
N LYS A 199 16.04 30.83 -13.28
CA LYS A 199 15.19 30.29 -14.36
C LYS A 199 15.88 30.33 -15.73
N ALA A 200 16.59 31.42 -16.04
CA ALA A 200 17.34 31.54 -17.28
C ALA A 200 18.49 30.51 -17.36
N GLU A 201 19.22 30.32 -16.26
CA GLU A 201 20.25 29.29 -16.14
C GLU A 201 19.67 27.87 -16.28
N ALA A 202 18.53 27.59 -15.63
CA ALA A 202 17.85 26.30 -15.76
C ALA A 202 17.44 26.01 -17.21
N GLN A 203 16.93 27.03 -17.92
CA GLN A 203 16.54 26.89 -19.32
C GLN A 203 17.75 26.63 -20.22
N ALA A 204 18.88 27.29 -19.95
CA ALA A 204 20.12 27.04 -20.66
C ALA A 204 20.65 25.61 -20.41
N ASP A 205 20.63 25.13 -19.17
CA ASP A 205 21.08 23.78 -18.83
C ASP A 205 20.11 22.69 -19.35
N LEU A 206 18.80 22.96 -19.39
CA LEU A 206 17.82 22.09 -20.02
C LEU A 206 18.02 21.99 -21.53
N ALA A 207 18.40 23.08 -22.20
CA ALA A 207 18.77 23.06 -23.61
C ALA A 207 20.05 22.22 -23.82
N ALA A 208 21.07 22.41 -22.97
CA ALA A 208 22.30 21.61 -22.99
C ALA A 208 22.04 20.12 -22.72
N GLN A 209 21.08 19.79 -21.85
CA GLN A 209 20.64 18.40 -21.63
C GLN A 209 20.12 17.77 -22.93
N GLY A 210 19.30 18.49 -23.69
CA GLY A 210 18.78 18.01 -24.97
C GLY A 210 19.90 17.67 -25.96
N GLU A 211 20.89 18.55 -26.09
CA GLU A 211 22.04 18.32 -26.96
C GLU A 211 22.95 17.21 -26.44
N TRP A 212 23.24 17.16 -25.14
CA TRP A 212 24.07 16.13 -24.54
C TRP A 212 23.46 14.73 -24.74
N THR A 213 22.15 14.61 -24.53
CA THR A 213 21.41 13.35 -24.72
C THR A 213 21.45 12.89 -26.18
N ARG A 214 21.56 13.82 -27.13
CA ARG A 214 21.75 13.53 -28.56
C ARG A 214 23.19 13.14 -28.90
N ILE A 215 24.19 13.82 -28.32
CA ILE A 215 25.62 13.61 -28.64
C ILE A 215 26.19 12.35 -27.99
N LEU A 216 25.81 12.03 -26.75
CA LEU A 216 26.38 10.89 -26.03
C LEU A 216 26.24 9.55 -26.79
N PRO A 217 25.07 9.19 -27.38
CA PRO A 217 24.96 7.98 -28.19
C PRO A 217 25.88 7.99 -29.42
N LEU A 218 26.04 9.16 -30.07
CA LEU A 218 26.93 9.31 -31.23
C LEU A 218 28.39 9.14 -30.83
N ALA A 219 28.81 9.71 -29.70
CA ALA A 219 30.15 9.52 -29.16
C ALA A 219 30.42 8.05 -28.81
N ARG A 220 29.44 7.34 -28.22
CA ARG A 220 29.54 5.89 -27.94
C ARG A 220 29.61 5.05 -29.21
N GLN A 221 28.83 5.41 -30.24
CA GLN A 221 28.91 4.75 -31.54
C GLN A 221 30.28 4.97 -32.19
N GLY A 222 30.80 6.19 -32.15
CA GLY A 222 32.15 6.51 -32.61
C GLY A 222 33.23 5.75 -31.85
N LEU A 223 33.06 5.52 -30.55
CA LEU A 223 33.95 4.66 -29.78
C LEU A 223 33.93 3.20 -30.25
N VAL A 224 32.77 2.65 -30.58
CA VAL A 224 32.65 1.30 -31.15
C VAL A 224 33.35 1.24 -32.52
N GLU A 225 33.16 2.25 -33.36
CA GLU A 225 33.85 2.40 -34.64
C GLU A 225 35.36 2.42 -34.46
N LEU A 226 35.88 3.29 -33.58
CA LEU A 226 37.31 3.39 -33.29
C LEU A 226 37.89 2.09 -32.70
N LYS A 227 37.15 1.36 -31.86
CA LYS A 227 37.59 0.05 -31.33
C LYS A 227 37.67 -1.02 -32.41
N GLY A 228 36.88 -0.91 -33.49
CA GLY A 228 36.95 -1.78 -34.65
C GLY A 228 38.05 -1.42 -35.65
N LEU A 229 38.62 -0.21 -35.57
CA LEU A 229 39.66 0.26 -36.47
C LEU A 229 41.07 -0.12 -35.97
N PRO A 230 41.85 -0.91 -36.72
CA PRO A 230 43.20 -1.31 -36.32
C PRO A 230 44.12 -0.08 -36.26
N GLY A 231 44.87 0.09 -35.17
CA GLY A 231 45.78 1.23 -34.98
C GLY A 231 45.18 2.44 -34.25
N ALA A 232 43.85 2.54 -34.09
CA ALA A 232 43.17 3.70 -33.49
C ALA A 232 43.01 3.65 -31.95
N VAL A 233 43.83 2.83 -31.25
CA VAL A 233 43.66 2.52 -29.82
C VAL A 233 43.80 3.76 -28.93
N ALA A 234 44.71 4.67 -29.27
CA ALA A 234 44.92 5.92 -28.54
C ALA A 234 43.69 6.83 -28.64
N SER A 235 43.17 7.03 -29.85
CA SER A 235 41.94 7.79 -30.09
C SER A 235 40.72 7.16 -29.41
N ALA A 236 40.57 5.83 -29.43
CA ALA A 236 39.50 5.13 -28.72
C ALA A 236 39.58 5.35 -27.20
N THR A 237 40.78 5.27 -26.62
CA THR A 237 41.01 5.49 -25.19
C THR A 237 40.71 6.93 -24.78
N TRP A 238 41.10 7.90 -25.61
CA TRP A 238 40.81 9.31 -25.36
C TRP A 238 39.30 9.60 -25.44
N LEU A 239 38.60 9.06 -26.43
CA LEU A 239 37.16 9.21 -26.57
C LEU A 239 36.40 8.58 -25.38
N GLN A 240 36.84 7.40 -24.92
CA GLN A 240 36.31 6.79 -23.69
C GLN A 240 36.47 7.71 -22.49
N LYS A 241 37.66 8.32 -22.30
CA LYS A 241 37.90 9.27 -21.22
C LYS A 241 36.97 10.50 -21.31
N LEU A 242 36.75 11.06 -22.50
CA LEU A 242 35.83 12.19 -22.68
C LEU A 242 34.39 11.82 -22.30
N ILE A 243 33.96 10.61 -22.65
CA ILE A 243 32.64 10.06 -22.26
C ILE A 243 32.56 9.92 -20.74
N ASP A 244 33.57 9.34 -20.11
CA ASP A 244 33.59 9.10 -18.66
C ASP A 244 33.65 10.41 -17.87
N ASP A 245 34.49 11.37 -18.27
CA ASP A 245 34.57 12.71 -17.68
C ASP A 245 33.23 13.45 -17.80
N SER A 246 32.57 13.36 -18.96
CA SER A 246 31.26 13.97 -19.21
C SER A 246 30.17 13.37 -18.32
N VAL A 247 30.14 12.04 -18.17
CA VAL A 247 29.20 11.35 -17.26
C VAL A 247 29.53 11.65 -15.79
N GLY A 248 30.81 11.71 -15.42
CA GLY A 248 31.26 11.99 -14.06
C GLY A 248 30.83 13.38 -13.56
N LEU A 249 30.84 14.39 -14.43
CA LEU A 249 30.36 15.74 -14.10
C LEU A 249 28.87 15.76 -13.70
N LEU A 250 28.05 14.89 -14.29
CA LEU A 250 26.63 14.76 -13.95
C LEU A 250 26.39 14.01 -12.63
N VAL A 251 27.36 13.22 -12.17
CA VAL A 251 27.25 12.40 -10.95
C VAL A 251 27.77 13.17 -9.72
N ASN A 252 28.76 14.05 -9.90
CA ASN A 252 29.49 14.68 -8.79
C ASN A 252 29.03 16.11 -8.44
N GLU A 253 28.42 16.86 -9.37
CA GLU A 253 27.91 18.20 -9.03
C GLU A 253 26.56 18.11 -8.30
N ALA A 254 26.60 18.22 -6.98
CA ALA A 254 25.42 18.30 -6.11
C ALA A 254 24.53 19.54 -6.36
N GLY A 255 24.88 20.42 -7.30
CA GLY A 255 24.12 21.58 -7.73
C GLY A 255 23.42 21.33 -9.06
N VAL A 256 22.10 21.13 -9.02
CA VAL A 256 21.22 20.62 -10.09
C VAL A 256 21.08 21.53 -11.34
N MET A 257 21.98 22.48 -11.58
CA MET A 257 21.74 23.57 -12.55
C MET A 257 22.84 23.84 -13.58
N HIS A 258 24.00 23.15 -13.54
CA HIS A 258 25.12 23.41 -14.49
C HIS A 258 25.80 22.16 -15.07
N GLY A 259 25.43 20.97 -14.62
CA GLY A 259 26.16 19.75 -14.97
C GLY A 259 26.07 19.40 -16.45
N PHE A 260 24.94 19.68 -17.12
CA PHE A 260 24.77 19.29 -18.52
C PHE A 260 25.58 20.15 -19.47
N ARG A 261 25.71 21.45 -19.21
CA ARG A 261 26.55 22.33 -20.03
C ARG A 261 28.03 21.95 -19.95
N ALA A 262 28.56 21.74 -18.75
CA ALA A 262 29.95 21.30 -18.57
C ALA A 262 30.20 19.91 -19.17
N ALA A 263 29.24 18.99 -19.02
CA ALA A 263 29.30 17.66 -19.62
C ALA A 263 29.27 17.72 -21.16
N LEU A 264 28.48 18.63 -21.74
CA LEU A 264 28.42 18.86 -23.18
C LEU A 264 29.76 19.39 -23.70
N ASP A 265 30.35 20.40 -23.04
CA ASP A 265 31.64 20.98 -23.43
C ASP A 265 32.77 19.94 -23.50
N LYS A 266 32.75 18.93 -22.62
CA LYS A 266 33.69 17.80 -22.68
C LYS A 266 33.48 16.92 -23.92
N LEU A 267 32.23 16.73 -24.35
CA LEU A 267 31.91 15.89 -25.50
C LEU A 267 31.99 16.62 -26.84
N CYS A 268 32.03 17.96 -26.87
CA CYS A 268 32.08 18.75 -28.11
C CYS A 268 33.22 18.35 -29.06
N ALA A 269 34.33 17.78 -28.55
CA ALA A 269 35.47 17.36 -29.34
C ALA A 269 35.35 15.96 -29.97
N TYR A 270 34.27 15.20 -29.71
CA TYR A 270 34.20 13.77 -30.06
C TYR A 270 34.40 13.48 -31.56
N THR A 271 33.86 14.33 -32.44
CA THR A 271 34.00 14.18 -33.90
C THR A 271 35.45 14.30 -34.34
N ALA A 272 36.21 15.23 -33.76
CA ALA A 272 37.64 15.40 -34.04
C ALA A 272 38.45 14.18 -33.61
N VAL A 273 38.09 13.54 -32.49
CA VAL A 273 38.75 12.30 -32.02
C VAL A 273 38.48 11.14 -32.97
N ILE A 274 37.25 11.01 -33.48
CA ILE A 274 36.88 9.97 -34.45
C ILE A 274 37.68 10.14 -35.75
N GLU A 275 37.74 11.36 -36.30
CA GLU A 275 38.51 11.65 -37.51
C GLU A 275 40.01 11.42 -37.33
N ALA A 276 40.56 11.77 -36.16
CA ALA A 276 41.96 11.46 -35.84
C ALA A 276 42.20 9.94 -35.81
N GLY A 277 41.33 9.17 -35.17
CA GLY A 277 41.45 7.70 -35.10
C GLY A 277 41.31 7.03 -36.47
N LYS A 278 40.48 7.56 -37.38
CA LYS A 278 40.41 7.10 -38.78
C LYS A 278 41.75 7.27 -39.49
N LYS A 279 42.37 8.46 -39.37
CA LYS A 279 43.69 8.72 -39.94
C LYS A 279 44.79 7.86 -39.32
N GLU A 280 44.73 7.62 -38.01
CA GLU A 280 45.65 6.70 -37.32
C GLU A 280 45.53 5.28 -37.90
N SER A 281 44.30 4.83 -38.18
CA SER A 281 44.05 3.52 -38.76
C SER A 281 44.49 3.41 -40.21
N GLU A 282 44.25 4.43 -41.03
CA GLU A 282 44.76 4.52 -42.40
C GLU A 282 46.29 4.46 -42.42
N ALA A 283 46.95 5.22 -41.54
CA ALA A 283 48.41 5.20 -41.41
C ALA A 283 48.94 3.84 -40.91
N TYR A 284 48.17 3.14 -40.08
CA TYR A 284 48.52 1.80 -39.59
C TYR A 284 48.40 0.76 -40.71
N LEU A 285 47.32 0.81 -41.49
CA LEU A 285 47.06 -0.10 -42.61
C LEU A 285 48.01 0.10 -43.80
N ALA A 286 48.57 1.31 -43.95
CA ALA A 286 49.60 1.59 -44.95
C ALA A 286 50.95 0.91 -44.66
N LYS A 287 51.17 0.35 -43.46
CA LYS A 287 52.39 -0.40 -43.12
C LYS A 287 52.28 -1.84 -43.62
N ASP A 288 53.24 -2.31 -44.39
CA ASP A 288 53.29 -3.72 -44.80
C ASP A 288 53.39 -4.65 -43.58
N LYS A 289 52.79 -5.85 -43.69
CA LYS A 289 52.98 -6.90 -42.69
C LYS A 289 54.44 -7.38 -42.76
N PRO A 290 55.18 -7.40 -41.65
CA PRO A 290 56.52 -7.97 -41.60
C PRO A 290 56.50 -9.41 -42.10
N ILE A 291 57.54 -9.79 -42.85
CA ILE A 291 57.60 -11.09 -43.51
C ILE A 291 57.53 -12.25 -42.51
N GLU A 292 58.04 -12.05 -41.30
CA GLU A 292 58.03 -13.02 -40.20
C GLU A 292 56.60 -13.31 -39.70
N VAL A 293 55.74 -12.30 -39.68
CA VAL A 293 54.32 -12.44 -39.30
C VAL A 293 53.55 -13.19 -40.40
N VAL A 294 53.85 -12.91 -41.66
CA VAL A 294 53.27 -13.62 -42.81
C VAL A 294 53.66 -15.11 -42.78
N GLN A 295 54.93 -15.40 -42.47
CA GLN A 295 55.42 -16.77 -42.31
C GLN A 295 54.75 -17.50 -41.13
N ALA A 296 54.51 -16.82 -40.00
CA ALA A 296 53.81 -17.39 -38.85
C ALA A 296 52.32 -17.66 -39.16
N LEU A 297 51.64 -16.76 -39.88
CA LEU A 297 50.27 -16.95 -40.33
C LEU A 297 50.15 -18.14 -41.30
N ALA A 298 51.14 -18.33 -42.18
CA ALA A 298 51.20 -19.49 -43.06
C ALA A 298 51.29 -20.82 -42.28
N ARG A 299 52.04 -20.85 -41.16
CA ARG A 299 52.10 -22.03 -40.28
C ARG A 299 50.75 -22.34 -39.63
N VAL A 300 50.04 -21.32 -39.13
CA VAL A 300 48.67 -21.51 -38.60
C VAL A 300 47.71 -22.00 -39.69
N THR A 301 47.85 -21.49 -40.91
CA THR A 301 47.00 -21.89 -42.05
C THR A 301 47.24 -23.35 -42.43
N ALA A 302 48.50 -23.80 -42.43
CA ALA A 302 48.85 -25.20 -42.63
C ALA A 302 48.30 -26.11 -41.50
N ALA A 303 48.36 -25.63 -40.24
CA ALA A 303 47.76 -26.35 -39.11
C ALA A 303 46.23 -26.46 -39.23
N LEU A 304 45.55 -25.39 -39.67
CA LEU A 304 44.10 -25.39 -39.92
C LEU A 304 43.70 -26.33 -41.04
N GLN A 305 44.45 -26.39 -42.14
CA GLN A 305 44.19 -27.36 -43.23
C GLN A 305 44.29 -28.81 -42.76
N ALA A 306 45.20 -29.11 -41.84
CA ALA A 306 45.28 -30.43 -41.22
C ALA A 306 44.13 -30.71 -40.23
N PHE A 307 43.53 -29.65 -39.67
CA PHE A 307 42.42 -29.71 -38.70
C PHE A 307 41.03 -29.74 -39.35
N GLU A 308 40.88 -29.30 -40.60
CA GLU A 308 39.62 -29.33 -41.37
C GLU A 308 39.02 -30.74 -41.53
N GLY A 309 39.83 -31.81 -41.38
CA GLY A 309 39.34 -33.19 -41.40
C GLY A 309 38.63 -33.65 -40.12
N PRO A 310 39.25 -33.51 -38.93
CA PRO A 310 38.67 -33.98 -37.66
C PRO A 310 37.78 -32.98 -36.91
N ALA A 311 37.73 -31.69 -37.27
CA ALA A 311 37.03 -30.66 -36.50
C ALA A 311 35.81 -30.05 -37.23
N PRO A 312 34.80 -29.53 -36.49
CA PRO A 312 33.63 -28.88 -37.08
C PRO A 312 33.96 -27.50 -37.69
N GLU A 313 33.28 -27.14 -38.79
CA GLU A 313 33.55 -25.91 -39.57
C GLU A 313 33.58 -24.62 -38.74
N PHE A 314 32.73 -24.49 -37.71
CA PHE A 314 32.69 -23.28 -36.87
C PHE A 314 33.99 -23.06 -36.07
N ALA A 315 34.64 -24.15 -35.62
CA ALA A 315 35.89 -24.09 -34.87
C ALA A 315 37.06 -23.67 -35.77
N VAL A 316 37.06 -24.19 -37.01
CA VAL A 316 38.01 -23.77 -38.06
C VAL A 316 37.80 -22.29 -38.41
N GLY A 317 36.54 -21.85 -38.53
CA GLY A 317 36.19 -20.44 -38.77
C GLY A 317 36.69 -19.49 -37.67
N ALA A 318 36.45 -19.83 -36.40
CA ALA A 318 36.89 -19.03 -35.26
C ALA A 318 38.43 -18.93 -35.17
N ALA A 319 39.14 -20.05 -35.36
CA ALA A 319 40.60 -20.07 -35.33
C ALA A 319 41.23 -19.34 -36.54
N ARG A 320 40.59 -19.38 -37.71
CA ARG A 320 41.00 -18.59 -38.89
C ARG A 320 40.82 -17.09 -38.64
N GLN A 321 39.74 -16.69 -37.97
CA GLN A 321 39.52 -15.30 -37.57
C GLN A 321 40.57 -14.84 -36.54
N GLU A 322 40.81 -15.62 -35.48
CA GLU A 322 41.84 -15.35 -34.46
C GLU A 322 43.24 -15.20 -35.09
N ALA A 323 43.58 -16.06 -36.06
CA ALA A 323 44.86 -15.99 -36.78
C ALA A 323 45.00 -14.69 -37.60
N ASN A 324 43.94 -14.28 -38.30
CA ASN A 324 43.95 -13.03 -39.08
C ASN A 324 44.09 -11.80 -38.17
N GLU A 325 43.41 -11.77 -37.03
CA GLU A 325 43.52 -10.69 -36.04
C GLU A 325 44.93 -10.59 -35.44
N LEU A 326 45.54 -11.72 -35.09
CA LEU A 326 46.92 -11.77 -34.59
C LEU A 326 47.92 -11.31 -35.66
N ALA A 327 47.71 -11.67 -36.93
CA ALA A 327 48.55 -11.23 -38.03
C ALA A 327 48.43 -9.73 -38.32
N GLU A 328 47.24 -9.14 -38.19
CA GLU A 328 47.07 -7.68 -38.32
C GLU A 328 47.79 -6.92 -37.20
N ARG A 329 47.74 -7.41 -35.95
CA ARG A 329 48.50 -6.82 -34.82
C ARG A 329 50.01 -6.81 -35.06
N GLY A 330 50.51 -7.75 -35.87
CA GLY A 330 51.91 -7.85 -36.24
C GLY A 330 52.48 -6.66 -37.03
N ARG A 331 51.63 -5.77 -37.57
CA ARG A 331 52.09 -4.49 -38.16
C ARG A 331 52.64 -3.50 -37.12
N GLY A 332 52.22 -3.66 -35.86
CA GLY A 332 52.66 -2.81 -34.73
C GLY A 332 53.70 -3.49 -33.84
N ASP A 333 53.50 -4.78 -33.53
CA ASP A 333 54.43 -5.58 -32.74
C ASP A 333 54.65 -6.96 -33.39
N PRO A 334 55.64 -7.07 -34.30
CA PRO A 334 55.88 -8.28 -35.07
C PRO A 334 56.25 -9.47 -34.17
N LYS A 335 57.01 -9.22 -33.10
CA LYS A 335 57.53 -10.28 -32.22
C LYS A 335 56.42 -10.89 -31.37
N ALA A 336 55.55 -10.07 -30.79
CA ALA A 336 54.42 -10.57 -30.01
C ALA A 336 53.42 -11.32 -30.89
N ALA A 337 53.15 -10.82 -32.10
CA ALA A 337 52.25 -11.47 -33.06
C ALA A 337 52.77 -12.84 -33.52
N VAL A 338 54.06 -12.95 -33.88
CA VAL A 338 54.66 -14.24 -34.25
C VAL A 338 54.53 -15.26 -33.11
N LYS A 339 54.85 -14.86 -31.87
CA LYS A 339 54.73 -15.74 -30.70
C LYS A 339 53.29 -16.23 -30.49
N ALA A 340 52.30 -15.35 -30.63
CA ALA A 340 50.90 -15.70 -30.46
C ALA A 340 50.38 -16.62 -31.59
N LEU A 341 50.77 -16.34 -32.84
CA LEU A 341 50.44 -17.17 -33.99
C LEU A 341 51.05 -18.58 -33.86
N ASP A 342 52.31 -18.69 -33.44
CA ASP A 342 52.94 -19.99 -33.23
C ASP A 342 52.27 -20.77 -32.08
N ALA A 343 51.83 -20.10 -31.01
CA ALA A 343 51.06 -20.73 -29.94
C ALA A 343 49.69 -21.23 -30.43
N LEU A 344 49.00 -20.47 -31.28
CA LEU A 344 47.74 -20.87 -31.89
C LEU A 344 47.91 -22.08 -32.82
N ALA A 345 48.96 -22.10 -33.65
CA ALA A 345 49.29 -23.24 -34.50
C ALA A 345 49.51 -24.52 -33.67
N LEU A 346 50.23 -24.41 -32.56
CA LEU A 346 50.48 -25.54 -31.65
C LEU A 346 49.19 -26.04 -30.97
N ARG A 347 48.31 -25.13 -30.54
CA ARG A 347 47.00 -25.48 -29.98
C ARG A 347 46.18 -26.31 -30.96
N ILE A 348 46.07 -25.83 -32.20
CA ILE A 348 45.34 -26.52 -33.28
C ILE A 348 45.94 -27.91 -33.53
N GLN A 349 47.27 -28.05 -33.61
CA GLN A 349 47.92 -29.34 -33.81
C GLN A 349 47.63 -30.36 -32.68
N ASN A 350 47.61 -29.89 -31.43
CA ASN A 350 47.28 -30.73 -30.28
C ASN A 350 45.83 -31.21 -30.33
N GLU A 351 44.90 -30.32 -30.70
CA GLU A 351 43.48 -30.64 -30.87
C GLU A 351 43.26 -31.63 -32.03
N THR A 352 43.95 -31.48 -33.17
CA THR A 352 43.93 -32.44 -34.29
C THR A 352 44.35 -33.84 -33.83
N THR A 353 45.42 -33.91 -33.04
CA THR A 353 45.98 -35.19 -32.55
C THR A 353 45.03 -35.88 -31.57
N GLN A 354 44.33 -35.11 -30.74
CA GLN A 354 43.34 -35.63 -29.82
C GLN A 354 42.08 -36.12 -30.54
N GLY A 355 41.56 -35.36 -31.53
CA GLY A 355 40.41 -35.77 -32.33
C GLY A 355 40.62 -37.07 -33.11
N LEU A 356 41.84 -37.34 -33.59
CA LEU A 356 42.19 -38.61 -34.23
C LEU A 356 42.17 -39.80 -33.25
N LYS A 357 42.58 -39.59 -31.99
CA LYS A 357 42.51 -40.64 -30.94
C LYS A 357 41.06 -40.94 -30.55
N ASP A 358 40.23 -39.90 -30.46
CA ASP A 358 38.82 -40.05 -30.09
C ASP A 358 38.03 -40.80 -31.20
N LYS A 359 38.37 -40.58 -32.47
CA LYS A 359 37.78 -41.31 -33.62
C LYS A 359 38.11 -42.80 -33.63
N ALA A 360 39.32 -43.19 -33.22
CA ALA A 360 39.70 -44.60 -33.08
C ALA A 360 38.90 -45.29 -31.96
N ALA A 361 38.69 -44.60 -30.84
CA ALA A 361 37.94 -45.13 -29.70
C ALA A 361 36.42 -45.28 -29.97
N ALA A 362 35.84 -44.46 -30.87
CA ALA A 362 34.46 -44.61 -31.33
C ALA A 362 34.23 -45.90 -32.14
N GLY A 363 35.19 -46.31 -32.98
CA GLY A 363 35.12 -47.57 -33.74
C GLY A 363 35.10 -48.82 -32.83
N ASP A 364 35.84 -48.79 -31.73
CA ASP A 364 35.84 -49.88 -30.74
C ASP A 364 34.50 -49.94 -29.98
N ALA A 365 33.90 -48.79 -29.66
CA ALA A 365 32.60 -48.72 -29.01
C ALA A 365 31.48 -49.28 -29.88
N GLN A 366 31.47 -48.97 -31.19
CA GLN A 366 30.48 -49.48 -32.13
C GLN A 366 30.53 -51.01 -32.29
N THR A 367 31.73 -51.59 -32.33
CA THR A 367 31.92 -53.05 -32.32
C THR A 367 31.33 -53.69 -31.06
N ALA A 368 31.56 -53.08 -29.90
CA ALA A 368 31.06 -53.55 -28.61
C ALA A 368 29.53 -53.47 -28.46
N VAL A 369 28.84 -52.53 -29.13
CA VAL A 369 27.37 -52.39 -29.14
C VAL A 369 26.74 -53.45 -30.05
N ASN A 370 27.34 -53.71 -31.20
CA ASN A 370 26.88 -54.73 -32.13
C ASN A 370 26.92 -56.14 -31.51
N ASP A 371 27.94 -56.43 -30.71
CA ASP A 371 28.02 -57.68 -29.94
C ASP A 371 26.94 -57.78 -28.85
N LEU A 372 26.59 -56.66 -28.20
CA LEU A 372 25.51 -56.60 -27.22
C LEU A 372 24.15 -56.87 -27.87
N ILE A 373 23.86 -56.27 -29.03
CA ILE A 373 22.64 -56.53 -29.81
C ILE A 373 22.55 -58.01 -30.19
N LYS A 374 23.66 -58.61 -30.61
CA LYS A 374 23.74 -60.04 -30.95
C LYS A 374 23.42 -60.93 -29.75
N SER A 375 23.96 -60.58 -28.57
CA SER A 375 23.71 -61.30 -27.30
C SER A 375 22.25 -61.16 -26.82
N LEU A 376 21.66 -59.96 -26.93
CA LEU A 376 20.26 -59.71 -26.55
C LEU A 376 19.28 -60.46 -27.46
N LYS A 377 19.54 -60.52 -28.77
CA LYS A 377 18.74 -61.32 -29.71
C LYS A 377 18.79 -62.81 -29.40
N ALA A 378 19.97 -63.34 -29.08
CA ALA A 378 20.14 -64.75 -28.72
C ALA A 378 19.40 -65.15 -27.42
N ARG A 379 18.95 -64.17 -26.63
CA ARG A 379 18.29 -64.37 -25.33
C ARG A 379 16.81 -63.99 -25.34
N HIS A 380 16.22 -63.78 -26.52
CA HIS A 380 14.80 -63.40 -26.68
C HIS A 380 14.39 -62.16 -25.86
N ALA A 381 15.29 -61.16 -25.78
CA ALA A 381 14.95 -59.90 -25.12
C ALA A 381 13.76 -59.20 -25.82
N PRO A 382 12.92 -58.44 -25.09
CA PRO A 382 11.80 -57.70 -25.67
C PRO A 382 12.25 -56.75 -26.79
N GLU A 383 11.44 -56.58 -27.83
CA GLU A 383 11.80 -55.78 -29.01
C GLU A 383 12.09 -54.31 -28.65
N SER A 384 11.52 -53.79 -27.56
CA SER A 384 11.82 -52.45 -27.03
C SER A 384 13.28 -52.31 -26.55
N MET A 385 13.86 -53.36 -25.94
CA MET A 385 15.28 -53.37 -25.57
C MET A 385 16.18 -53.47 -26.79
N LEU A 386 15.78 -54.24 -27.81
CA LEU A 386 16.51 -54.33 -29.08
C LEU A 386 16.46 -53.01 -29.86
N ALA A 387 15.32 -52.32 -29.85
CA ALA A 387 15.15 -50.99 -30.46
C ALA A 387 16.01 -49.93 -29.75
N ASN A 388 16.09 -49.98 -28.42
CA ASN A 388 16.93 -49.05 -27.66
C ASN A 388 18.43 -49.32 -27.84
N ALA A 389 18.85 -50.59 -27.92
CA ALA A 389 20.23 -50.94 -28.25
C ALA A 389 20.61 -50.47 -29.68
N ARG A 390 19.68 -50.54 -30.65
CA ARG A 390 19.86 -49.98 -31.99
C ARG A 390 19.93 -48.44 -31.99
N ARG A 391 19.16 -47.76 -31.13
CA ARG A 391 19.28 -46.29 -30.94
C ARG A 391 20.63 -45.89 -30.34
N ALA A 392 21.19 -46.69 -29.43
CA ALA A 392 22.53 -46.45 -28.91
C ALA A 392 23.61 -46.57 -29.99
N VAL A 393 23.44 -47.43 -31.01
CA VAL A 393 24.32 -47.48 -32.19
C VAL A 393 24.25 -46.17 -32.98
N ALA A 394 23.05 -45.63 -33.20
CA ALA A 394 22.87 -44.37 -33.92
C ALA A 394 23.54 -43.17 -33.21
N LEU A 395 23.51 -43.13 -31.87
CA LEU A 395 24.17 -42.09 -31.07
C LEU A 395 25.71 -42.19 -31.08
N VAL A 396 26.27 -43.39 -31.27
CA VAL A 396 27.72 -43.59 -31.47
C VAL A 396 28.14 -43.13 -32.87
N ASP A 397 27.29 -43.33 -33.88
CA ASP A 397 27.51 -42.84 -35.24
C ASP A 397 27.45 -41.29 -35.34
N GLU A 398 26.71 -40.63 -34.44
CA GLU A 398 26.60 -39.17 -34.35
C GLU A 398 27.79 -38.48 -33.64
N GLY A 399 28.77 -39.24 -33.14
CA GLY A 399 30.02 -38.69 -32.60
C GLY A 399 29.96 -38.13 -31.17
N ASP A 400 28.82 -38.25 -30.48
CA ASP A 400 28.55 -37.60 -29.19
C ASP A 400 28.90 -38.45 -27.94
N PHE A 401 29.59 -39.58 -28.11
CA PHE A 401 29.89 -40.51 -27.01
C PHE A 401 31.38 -40.73 -26.77
N LYS A 402 31.89 -40.35 -25.59
CA LYS A 402 33.29 -40.63 -25.19
C LYS A 402 33.44 -42.09 -24.74
N ALA A 403 34.43 -42.80 -25.27
CA ALA A 403 34.62 -44.25 -25.07
C ALA A 403 34.70 -44.71 -23.60
N HIS A 404 35.21 -43.90 -22.68
CA HIS A 404 35.27 -44.26 -21.25
C HIS A 404 33.90 -44.27 -20.57
N GLN A 405 32.94 -43.46 -21.05
CA GLN A 405 31.57 -43.42 -20.54
C GLN A 405 30.80 -44.68 -20.97
N TRP A 406 31.11 -45.22 -22.17
CA TRP A 406 30.51 -46.45 -22.69
C TRP A 406 30.93 -47.70 -21.91
N VAL A 407 32.21 -47.83 -21.55
CA VAL A 407 32.71 -49.01 -20.81
C VAL A 407 32.05 -49.14 -19.43
N ALA A 408 31.87 -48.01 -18.73
CA ALA A 408 31.18 -47.99 -17.44
C ALA A 408 29.68 -48.30 -17.56
N ALA A 409 29.02 -47.72 -18.56
CA ALA A 409 27.60 -47.96 -18.85
C ALA A 409 27.32 -49.41 -19.25
N LYS A 410 28.14 -49.99 -20.14
CA LYS A 410 28.04 -51.38 -20.58
C LYS A 410 28.18 -52.35 -19.41
N ALA A 411 29.16 -52.12 -18.52
CA ALA A 411 29.36 -52.97 -17.35
C ALA A 411 28.17 -52.94 -16.38
N ALA A 412 27.58 -51.75 -16.15
CA ALA A 412 26.38 -51.60 -15.31
C ALA A 412 25.16 -52.31 -15.94
N TYR A 413 24.96 -52.14 -17.25
CA TYR A 413 23.83 -52.71 -17.97
C TYR A 413 23.89 -54.24 -18.08
N GLU A 414 25.09 -54.80 -18.33
CA GLU A 414 25.32 -56.25 -18.34
C GLU A 414 25.12 -56.87 -16.95
N ARG A 415 25.38 -56.12 -15.88
CA ARG A 415 25.14 -56.58 -14.50
C ARG A 415 23.64 -56.60 -14.19
N ALA A 416 22.90 -55.54 -14.54
CA ALA A 416 21.45 -55.47 -14.37
C ALA A 416 20.70 -56.54 -15.20
N GLY A 417 21.11 -56.78 -16.45
CA GLY A 417 20.53 -57.83 -17.29
C GLY A 417 20.73 -59.26 -16.76
N ARG A 418 21.85 -59.52 -16.06
CA ARG A 418 22.09 -60.81 -15.38
C ARG A 418 21.19 -60.98 -14.15
N GLN A 419 20.97 -59.91 -13.39
CA GLN A 419 20.11 -59.92 -12.20
C GLN A 419 18.62 -60.09 -12.57
N LEU A 420 18.15 -59.43 -13.63
CA LEU A 420 16.78 -59.57 -14.15
C LEU A 420 16.48 -61.01 -14.64
N LYS A 421 17.44 -61.65 -15.31
CA LYS A 421 17.28 -63.05 -15.74
C LYS A 421 17.22 -64.01 -14.55
N ALA A 422 18.06 -63.80 -13.53
CA ALA A 422 18.03 -64.60 -12.29
C ALA A 422 16.70 -64.43 -11.53
N LEU A 423 16.10 -63.25 -11.59
CA LEU A 423 14.77 -62.96 -11.03
C LEU A 423 13.64 -63.69 -11.78
N ASP A 424 13.64 -63.69 -13.12
CA ASP A 424 12.64 -64.40 -13.93
C ASP A 424 12.74 -65.93 -13.78
N ASP A 425 13.97 -66.47 -13.86
CA ASP A 425 14.23 -67.91 -13.70
C ASP A 425 13.88 -68.38 -12.27
N GLY A 426 14.16 -67.56 -11.26
CA GLY A 426 13.87 -67.84 -9.85
C GLY A 426 12.39 -67.67 -9.48
N TYR A 427 11.66 -66.76 -10.13
CA TYR A 427 10.20 -66.58 -9.93
C TYR A 427 9.41 -67.78 -10.46
N LYS A 428 9.84 -68.35 -11.58
CA LYS A 428 9.22 -69.54 -12.18
C LYS A 428 9.43 -70.84 -11.40
N THR A 429 10.38 -70.88 -10.46
CA THR A 429 10.79 -72.14 -9.79
C THR A 429 10.49 -72.23 -8.29
N HIS A 430 10.63 -71.15 -7.49
CA HIS A 430 10.51 -71.26 -6.02
C HIS A 430 9.81 -70.06 -5.37
N GLY A 431 8.57 -70.30 -4.92
CA GLY A 431 7.67 -69.30 -4.31
C GLY A 431 8.02 -68.84 -2.88
N THR A 432 9.15 -69.23 -2.29
CA THR A 432 9.48 -68.92 -0.88
C THR A 432 10.78 -68.14 -0.63
N ALA A 433 11.47 -67.66 -1.68
CA ALA A 433 12.62 -66.76 -1.51
C ALA A 433 12.22 -65.28 -1.66
N TRP A 434 11.42 -64.76 -0.72
CA TRP A 434 10.76 -63.45 -0.79
C TRP A 434 11.72 -62.25 -0.56
N GLU A 435 12.63 -62.33 0.42
CA GLU A 435 13.53 -61.20 0.77
C GLU A 435 14.72 -61.03 -0.18
N ALA A 436 15.28 -62.13 -0.70
CA ALA A 436 16.40 -62.09 -1.62
C ALA A 436 16.01 -61.43 -2.96
N LYS A 437 14.78 -61.68 -3.43
CA LYS A 437 14.24 -61.09 -4.67
C LYS A 437 13.91 -59.61 -4.49
N ARG A 438 13.43 -59.19 -3.31
CA ARG A 438 13.22 -57.77 -2.93
C ARG A 438 14.53 -56.98 -2.93
N ARG A 439 15.61 -57.54 -2.36
CA ARG A 439 16.95 -56.91 -2.40
C ARG A 439 17.48 -56.77 -3.82
N ALA A 440 17.37 -57.82 -4.64
CA ALA A 440 17.83 -57.77 -6.03
C ALA A 440 17.07 -56.73 -6.88
N LEU A 441 15.75 -56.59 -6.69
CA LEU A 441 14.95 -55.56 -7.38
C LEU A 441 15.34 -54.14 -6.92
N ALA A 442 15.58 -53.96 -5.62
CA ALA A 442 16.03 -52.68 -5.06
C ALA A 442 17.45 -52.28 -5.53
N GLU A 443 18.38 -53.24 -5.60
CA GLU A 443 19.71 -53.03 -6.16
C GLU A 443 19.66 -52.67 -7.66
N THR A 444 18.77 -53.32 -8.42
CA THR A 444 18.58 -53.01 -9.85
C THR A 444 18.00 -51.61 -10.05
N ALA A 445 17.03 -51.20 -9.23
CA ALA A 445 16.48 -49.85 -9.24
C ALA A 445 17.54 -48.80 -8.84
N ALA A 446 18.36 -49.07 -7.83
CA ALA A 446 19.44 -48.17 -7.41
C ALA A 446 20.50 -47.97 -8.51
N LEU A 447 20.87 -49.04 -9.23
CA LEU A 447 21.79 -48.96 -10.36
C LEU A 447 21.18 -48.20 -11.56
N ALA A 448 19.88 -48.37 -11.81
CA ALA A 448 19.18 -47.57 -12.82
C ALA A 448 19.10 -46.09 -12.42
N GLN A 449 18.85 -45.78 -11.14
CA GLN A 449 18.89 -44.43 -10.61
C GLN A 449 20.28 -43.80 -10.77
N GLN A 450 21.35 -44.56 -10.55
CA GLN A 450 22.72 -44.10 -10.76
C GLN A 450 23.02 -43.88 -12.26
N ALA A 451 22.39 -44.64 -13.16
CA ALA A 451 22.51 -44.43 -14.60
C ALA A 451 21.77 -43.18 -15.11
N MET A 452 20.79 -42.65 -14.35
CA MET A 452 20.08 -41.40 -14.70
C MET A 452 20.98 -40.16 -14.68
N SER A 453 22.10 -40.17 -13.96
CA SER A 453 23.05 -39.05 -13.94
C SER A 453 23.86 -38.92 -15.23
N PHE A 454 23.70 -39.83 -16.18
CA PHE A 454 24.32 -39.79 -17.50
C PHE A 454 23.26 -39.42 -18.54
N PRO A 455 23.28 -38.18 -19.08
CA PRO A 455 22.19 -37.63 -19.90
C PRO A 455 21.75 -38.54 -21.07
N ALA A 456 22.70 -39.23 -21.69
CA ALA A 456 22.43 -40.09 -22.82
C ALA A 456 21.80 -41.45 -22.45
N LEU A 457 21.82 -41.84 -21.17
CA LEU A 457 21.20 -43.07 -20.66
C LEU A 457 19.91 -42.78 -19.90
N GLN A 458 19.56 -41.51 -19.70
CA GLN A 458 18.43 -41.10 -18.87
C GLN A 458 17.12 -41.76 -19.31
N HIS A 459 16.86 -41.82 -20.61
CA HIS A 459 15.66 -42.48 -21.15
C HIS A 459 15.66 -44.01 -20.93
N LEU A 460 16.83 -44.64 -21.00
CA LEU A 460 17.00 -46.09 -20.82
C LEU A 460 16.88 -46.48 -19.33
N ALA A 461 17.51 -45.69 -18.47
CA ALA A 461 17.45 -45.79 -17.03
C ALA A 461 16.02 -45.57 -16.52
N GLN A 462 15.31 -44.58 -17.08
CA GLN A 462 13.91 -44.33 -16.80
C GLN A 462 13.03 -45.54 -17.14
N HIS A 463 13.20 -46.15 -18.31
CA HIS A 463 12.45 -47.36 -18.66
C HIS A 463 12.80 -48.57 -17.79
N MET A 464 14.04 -48.69 -17.29
CA MET A 464 14.39 -49.71 -16.31
C MET A 464 13.75 -49.46 -14.94
N LEU A 465 13.66 -48.20 -14.51
CA LEU A 465 12.95 -47.82 -13.29
C LEU A 465 11.45 -48.10 -13.41
N GLU A 466 10.84 -47.82 -14.56
CA GLU A 466 9.44 -48.16 -14.87
C GLU A 466 9.22 -49.69 -14.84
N ALA A 467 10.11 -50.47 -15.44
CA ALA A 467 10.03 -51.93 -15.40
C ALA A 467 10.21 -52.49 -13.97
N CYS A 468 11.12 -51.92 -13.18
CA CYS A 468 11.27 -52.27 -11.76
C CYS A 468 10.01 -51.91 -10.95
N ALA A 469 9.37 -50.78 -11.24
CA ALA A 469 8.13 -50.35 -10.59
C ALA A 469 6.95 -51.26 -10.93
N GLU A 470 6.79 -51.65 -12.20
CA GLU A 470 5.76 -52.61 -12.61
C GLU A 470 5.96 -53.98 -11.96
N LEU A 471 7.21 -54.46 -11.92
CA LEU A 471 7.54 -55.72 -11.24
C LEU A 471 7.35 -55.63 -9.71
N LYS A 472 7.35 -54.42 -9.13
CA LYS A 472 7.12 -54.19 -7.70
C LYS A 472 5.63 -54.26 -7.31
N LYS A 473 4.70 -53.89 -8.19
CA LYS A 473 3.25 -53.86 -7.91
C LYS A 473 2.65 -55.15 -7.31
N PRO A 474 3.03 -56.37 -7.77
CA PRO A 474 2.55 -57.61 -7.14
C PRO A 474 3.07 -57.81 -5.71
N PHE A 475 4.26 -57.29 -5.38
CA PHE A 475 4.82 -57.36 -4.03
C PHE A 475 4.09 -56.42 -3.06
N ASP A 476 3.79 -55.20 -3.51
CA ASP A 476 3.07 -54.21 -2.70
C ASP A 476 1.60 -54.63 -2.46
N ARG A 477 0.98 -55.35 -3.40
CA ARG A 477 -0.36 -55.95 -3.23
C ARG A 477 -0.40 -57.01 -2.13
N PHE A 478 0.65 -57.83 -2.00
CA PHE A 478 0.75 -58.87 -0.98
C PHE A 478 0.96 -58.28 0.43
N GLU A 479 1.75 -57.20 0.56
CA GLU A 479 1.89 -56.44 1.83
C GLU A 479 0.59 -55.72 2.21
N PHE A 480 -0.16 -55.21 1.24
CA PHE A 480 -1.46 -54.56 1.48
C PHE A 480 -2.53 -55.55 1.96
N GLU A 481 -2.58 -56.76 1.36
CA GLU A 481 -3.48 -57.83 1.78
C GLU A 481 -3.10 -58.41 3.17
N ALA A 482 -1.80 -58.56 3.47
CA ALA A 482 -1.31 -58.95 4.80
C ALA A 482 -1.52 -57.88 5.89
N SER A 483 -1.49 -56.59 5.51
CA SER A 483 -1.74 -55.47 6.43
C SER A 483 -3.22 -55.28 6.72
N LEU A 484 -4.11 -55.62 5.78
CA LEU A 484 -5.56 -55.62 5.99
C LEU A 484 -6.01 -56.70 6.99
N GLU A 485 -5.37 -57.87 6.99
CA GLU A 485 -5.63 -58.95 7.97
C GLU A 485 -5.19 -58.58 9.41
N ALA A 486 -4.24 -57.63 9.55
CA ALA A 486 -3.76 -57.15 10.85
C ALA A 486 -4.60 -56.00 11.46
N ILE A 487 -5.51 -55.39 10.70
CA ILE A 487 -6.26 -54.18 11.10
C ILE A 487 -7.66 -54.49 11.71
N GLU A 488 -8.08 -55.76 11.77
CA GLU A 488 -9.41 -56.13 12.30
C GLU A 488 -9.54 -56.19 13.85
N LYS A 489 -8.52 -55.80 14.65
CA LYS A 489 -8.65 -55.77 16.12
C LYS A 489 -7.91 -54.61 16.78
N PRO A 490 -8.58 -53.51 17.17
CA PRO A 490 -7.95 -52.48 17.98
C PRO A 490 -8.02 -52.81 19.47
N VAL A 491 -6.85 -52.90 20.12
CA VAL A 491 -6.67 -52.88 21.58
C VAL A 491 -6.06 -51.53 21.96
N VAL A 492 -6.56 -50.88 23.01
CA VAL A 492 -5.98 -49.65 23.55
C VAL A 492 -5.47 -49.93 24.96
N PHE A 493 -4.22 -49.55 25.22
CA PHE A 493 -3.58 -49.63 26.53
C PHE A 493 -3.69 -48.29 27.24
N VAL A 494 -4.15 -48.31 28.50
CA VAL A 494 -4.20 -47.11 29.34
C VAL A 494 -3.28 -47.30 30.54
N THR A 495 -2.36 -46.36 30.72
CA THR A 495 -1.40 -46.35 31.84
C THR A 495 -1.98 -45.56 33.00
N GLY A 496 -2.11 -46.20 34.16
CA GLY A 496 -2.55 -45.54 35.39
C GLY A 496 -1.48 -44.62 36.00
N THR A 497 -1.89 -43.75 36.92
CA THR A 497 -1.01 -42.82 37.64
C THR A 497 0.01 -43.49 38.59
N ASP A 498 -0.04 -44.82 38.74
CA ASP A 498 0.95 -45.65 39.43
C ASP A 498 1.99 -46.28 38.49
N GLY A 499 1.94 -45.96 37.19
CA GLY A 499 2.89 -46.43 36.19
C GLY A 499 2.63 -47.85 35.66
N LYS A 500 1.51 -48.49 36.01
CA LYS A 500 1.15 -49.80 35.45
C LYS A 500 0.14 -49.64 34.31
N THR A 501 0.42 -50.33 33.21
CA THR A 501 -0.42 -50.35 32.01
C THR A 501 -1.37 -51.53 32.09
N ALA A 502 -2.68 -51.27 32.01
CA ALA A 502 -3.70 -52.30 31.95
C ALA A 502 -4.44 -52.23 30.60
N GLU A 503 -4.79 -53.41 30.10
CA GLU A 503 -5.57 -53.59 28.88
C GLU A 503 -7.06 -53.40 29.22
N VAL A 504 -7.72 -52.38 28.65
CA VAL A 504 -9.13 -52.08 28.96
C VAL A 504 -9.95 -51.98 27.68
N LYS A 505 -11.07 -52.69 27.65
CA LYS A 505 -12.04 -52.65 26.54
C LYS A 505 -12.85 -51.36 26.61
N ILE A 506 -13.05 -50.71 25.46
CA ILE A 506 -13.70 -49.38 25.32
C ILE A 506 -15.12 -49.32 25.92
N ALA A 507 -15.80 -50.46 26.08
CA ALA A 507 -17.13 -50.53 26.70
C ALA A 507 -17.12 -50.16 28.20
N ASP A 508 -16.00 -50.32 28.91
CA ASP A 508 -15.94 -50.13 30.37
C ASP A 508 -15.59 -48.69 30.78
N ALA A 509 -14.99 -47.90 29.88
CA ALA A 509 -14.59 -46.51 30.14
C ALA A 509 -15.77 -45.55 30.30
N LYS A 510 -16.89 -45.85 29.61
CA LYS A 510 -18.14 -45.09 29.75
C LYS A 510 -18.79 -45.33 31.12
N THR A 511 -18.78 -46.58 31.57
CA THR A 511 -19.35 -46.98 32.87
C THR A 511 -18.54 -46.42 34.04
N GLU A 512 -17.21 -46.31 33.92
CA GLU A 512 -16.36 -45.69 34.94
C GLU A 512 -16.53 -44.16 35.00
N LEU A 513 -16.76 -43.50 33.86
CA LEU A 513 -17.06 -42.06 33.81
C LEU A 513 -18.44 -41.75 34.40
N GLU A 514 -19.46 -42.56 34.09
CA GLU A 514 -20.80 -42.47 34.67
C GLU A 514 -20.78 -42.77 36.18
N ARG A 515 -19.94 -43.71 36.63
CA ARG A 515 -19.73 -44.02 38.06
C ARG A 515 -19.05 -42.89 38.83
N ARG A 516 -18.12 -42.16 38.22
CA ARG A 516 -17.45 -40.99 38.83
C ARG A 516 -18.35 -39.76 38.91
N ILE A 517 -19.23 -39.58 37.93
CA ILE A 517 -20.28 -38.55 37.97
C ILE A 517 -21.32 -38.88 39.04
N ALA A 518 -21.71 -40.15 39.19
CA ALA A 518 -22.61 -40.60 40.26
C ALA A 518 -21.99 -40.54 41.67
N ALA A 519 -20.66 -40.54 41.79
CA ALA A 519 -19.94 -40.52 43.07
C ALA A 519 -19.73 -39.11 43.67
N GLY A 520 -20.24 -38.05 43.04
CA GLY A 520 -20.36 -36.72 43.67
C GLY A 520 -19.05 -35.99 44.00
N ASN A 521 -17.93 -36.35 43.38
CA ASN A 521 -16.62 -35.77 43.72
C ASN A 521 -16.04 -34.93 42.57
N THR A 522 -16.49 -33.67 42.45
CA THR A 522 -15.64 -32.52 42.06
C THR A 522 -16.39 -31.20 42.30
N PRO A 523 -15.88 -30.29 43.15
CA PRO A 523 -16.35 -28.91 43.23
C PRO A 523 -15.52 -28.05 42.27
N VAL A 524 -16.12 -27.61 41.17
CA VAL A 524 -15.52 -26.58 40.31
C VAL A 524 -16.49 -25.42 40.27
N GLY A 525 -16.10 -24.28 40.85
CA GLY A 525 -16.90 -23.06 40.86
C GLY A 525 -17.20 -22.54 39.46
N ASP A 526 -18.26 -21.72 39.37
CA ASP A 526 -18.87 -21.16 38.15
C ASP A 526 -17.87 -20.59 37.12
N GLU A 527 -16.70 -20.14 37.56
CA GLU A 527 -15.66 -19.56 36.70
C GLU A 527 -14.84 -20.63 35.94
N GLY A 528 -14.62 -21.79 36.55
CA GLY A 528 -14.04 -22.96 35.89
C GLY A 528 -14.98 -23.56 34.85
N LEU A 529 -16.29 -23.58 35.14
CA LEU A 529 -17.33 -23.98 34.19
C LEU A 529 -17.43 -22.99 33.02
N ARG A 530 -17.42 -21.68 33.26
CA ARG A 530 -17.42 -20.67 32.18
C ARG A 530 -16.17 -20.73 31.29
N THR A 531 -15.01 -20.99 31.88
CA THR A 531 -13.75 -21.10 31.12
C THR A 531 -13.69 -22.40 30.33
N ALA A 532 -14.17 -23.51 30.91
CA ALA A 532 -14.31 -24.78 30.20
C ALA A 532 -15.34 -24.69 29.07
N PHE A 533 -16.46 -24.00 29.31
CA PHE A 533 -17.53 -23.78 28.32
C PHE A 533 -17.07 -22.86 27.18
N GLY A 534 -16.33 -21.79 27.48
CA GLY A 534 -15.72 -20.92 26.47
C GLY A 534 -14.66 -21.64 25.63
N LYS A 535 -13.84 -22.49 26.26
CA LYS A 535 -12.88 -23.34 25.53
C LYS A 535 -13.57 -24.40 24.69
N ALA A 536 -14.62 -25.04 25.18
CA ALA A 536 -15.41 -26.03 24.45
C ALA A 536 -16.15 -25.42 23.24
N LEU A 537 -16.71 -24.22 23.38
CA LEU A 537 -17.33 -23.48 22.27
C LEU A 537 -16.32 -23.05 21.21
N THR A 538 -15.13 -22.61 21.65
CA THR A 538 -14.06 -22.19 20.73
C THR A 538 -13.46 -23.39 20.00
N GLN A 539 -13.32 -24.53 20.69
CA GLN A 539 -12.84 -25.78 20.11
C GLN A 539 -13.89 -26.38 19.17
N GLY A 540 -15.16 -26.41 19.56
CA GLY A 540 -16.25 -26.86 18.68
C GLY A 540 -16.39 -26.01 17.42
N HIS A 541 -16.18 -24.69 17.51
CA HIS A 541 -16.13 -23.83 16.33
C HIS A 541 -14.94 -24.14 15.42
N ARG A 542 -13.75 -24.41 15.98
CA ARG A 542 -12.58 -24.83 15.20
C ARG A 542 -12.80 -26.18 14.56
N ASP A 543 -13.30 -27.16 15.29
CA ASP A 543 -13.50 -28.52 14.79
C ASP A 543 -14.54 -28.55 13.67
N VAL A 544 -15.61 -27.73 13.75
CA VAL A 544 -16.60 -27.56 12.68
C VAL A 544 -15.99 -26.85 11.47
N ASN A 545 -15.17 -25.82 11.68
CA ASN A 545 -14.55 -25.07 10.60
C ASN A 545 -13.44 -25.89 9.89
N ASP A 546 -12.65 -26.65 10.64
CA ASP A 546 -11.62 -27.54 10.12
C ASP A 546 -12.25 -28.73 9.39
N ALA A 547 -13.38 -29.26 9.89
CA ALA A 547 -14.17 -30.25 9.16
C ALA A 547 -14.78 -29.68 7.87
N HIS A 548 -15.23 -28.42 7.87
CA HIS A 548 -15.75 -27.74 6.69
C HIS A 548 -14.66 -27.54 5.63
N VAL A 549 -13.50 -26.98 6.00
CA VAL A 549 -12.36 -26.75 5.10
C VAL A 549 -11.79 -28.06 4.57
N ALA A 550 -11.70 -29.11 5.40
CA ALA A 550 -11.27 -30.44 4.96
C ALA A 550 -12.27 -31.07 3.98
N THR A 551 -13.57 -30.83 4.16
CA THR A 551 -14.62 -31.31 3.26
C THR A 551 -14.58 -30.54 1.93
N GLU A 552 -14.43 -29.22 1.96
CA GLU A 552 -14.34 -28.38 0.77
C GLU A 552 -13.10 -28.74 -0.08
N THR A 553 -11.95 -28.94 0.56
CA THR A 553 -10.71 -29.36 -0.11
C THR A 553 -10.83 -30.75 -0.74
N ARG A 554 -11.49 -31.69 -0.06
CA ARG A 554 -11.73 -33.05 -0.58
C ARG A 554 -12.75 -33.07 -1.71
N VAL A 555 -13.81 -32.27 -1.62
CA VAL A 555 -14.81 -32.11 -2.69
C VAL A 555 -14.15 -31.48 -3.92
N HIS A 556 -13.29 -30.48 -3.74
CA HIS A 556 -12.62 -29.82 -4.86
C HIS A 556 -11.62 -30.75 -5.58
N ALA A 557 -10.83 -31.53 -4.81
CA ALA A 557 -9.92 -32.55 -5.37
C ALA A 557 -10.68 -33.69 -6.05
N PHE A 558 -11.85 -34.06 -5.54
CA PHE A 558 -12.71 -35.09 -6.12
C PHE A 558 -13.37 -34.63 -7.43
N VAL A 559 -13.80 -33.37 -7.50
CA VAL A 559 -14.35 -32.76 -8.73
C VAL A 559 -13.30 -32.69 -9.84
N GLU A 560 -12.04 -32.36 -9.52
CA GLU A 560 -10.96 -32.39 -10.50
C GLU A 560 -10.63 -33.81 -10.98
N ARG A 561 -10.76 -34.81 -10.11
CA ARG A 561 -10.57 -36.23 -10.45
C ARG A 561 -11.72 -36.80 -11.30
N ILE A 562 -12.96 -36.34 -11.11
CA ILE A 562 -14.10 -36.72 -11.97
C ILE A 562 -13.94 -36.15 -13.39
N LYS A 563 -13.28 -35.00 -13.54
CA LYS A 563 -13.06 -34.38 -14.86
C LYS A 563 -12.07 -35.17 -15.73
N SER A 564 -11.26 -36.07 -15.16
CA SER A 564 -10.21 -36.79 -15.86
C SER A 564 -10.49 -38.27 -16.17
N LEU A 565 -11.67 -38.80 -15.81
CA LEU A 565 -12.01 -40.24 -15.95
C LEU A 565 -13.00 -40.55 -17.09
N GLY A 566 -12.99 -41.80 -17.56
CA GLY A 566 -13.90 -42.34 -18.59
C GLY A 566 -15.32 -42.62 -18.09
N GLU A 567 -16.28 -42.87 -19.01
CA GLU A 567 -17.73 -42.91 -18.72
C GLU A 567 -18.15 -44.00 -17.72
N GLU A 568 -17.59 -45.21 -17.79
CA GLU A 568 -17.95 -46.31 -16.87
C GLU A 568 -17.38 -46.10 -15.46
N GLU A 569 -16.15 -45.60 -15.36
CA GLU A 569 -15.51 -45.28 -14.07
C GLU A 569 -16.21 -44.11 -13.38
N ARG A 570 -16.74 -43.17 -14.16
CA ARG A 570 -17.49 -42.01 -13.66
C ARG A 570 -18.84 -42.40 -13.05
N ALA A 571 -19.57 -43.33 -13.66
CA ALA A 571 -20.87 -43.79 -13.14
C ALA A 571 -20.72 -44.53 -11.80
N LEU A 572 -19.70 -45.39 -11.68
CA LEU A 572 -19.35 -46.09 -10.44
C LEU A 572 -18.91 -45.12 -9.32
N LEU A 573 -18.14 -44.09 -9.66
CA LEU A 573 -17.71 -43.06 -8.71
C LEU A 573 -18.83 -42.10 -8.30
N GLU A 574 -19.81 -41.84 -9.16
CA GLU A 574 -21.00 -41.03 -8.83
C GLU A 574 -21.91 -41.78 -7.83
N GLU A 575 -22.10 -43.09 -8.01
CA GLU A 575 -22.84 -43.93 -7.05
C GLU A 575 -22.11 -44.07 -5.70
N GLU A 576 -20.79 -44.24 -5.73
CA GLU A 576 -19.97 -44.27 -4.51
C GLU A 576 -19.96 -42.92 -3.78
N PHE A 577 -19.97 -41.81 -4.53
CA PHE A 577 -20.04 -40.47 -3.98
C PHE A 577 -21.38 -40.20 -3.30
N ASP A 578 -22.50 -40.56 -3.93
CA ASP A 578 -23.83 -40.39 -3.33
C ASP A 578 -24.00 -41.23 -2.05
N ALA A 579 -23.46 -42.45 -2.02
CA ALA A 579 -23.46 -43.29 -0.82
C ALA A 579 -22.60 -42.70 0.32
N ARG A 580 -21.42 -42.17 0.00
CA ARG A 580 -20.53 -41.53 0.97
C ARG A 580 -21.08 -40.19 1.46
N LEU A 581 -21.71 -39.41 0.58
CA LEU A 581 -22.37 -38.15 0.92
C LEU A 581 -23.55 -38.39 1.87
N GLY A 582 -24.37 -39.42 1.61
CA GLY A 582 -25.44 -39.85 2.53
C GLY A 582 -24.91 -40.24 3.91
N THR A 583 -23.74 -40.87 3.97
CA THR A 583 -23.09 -41.26 5.24
C THR A 583 -22.59 -40.04 6.02
N VAL A 584 -21.95 -39.08 5.33
CA VAL A 584 -21.47 -37.82 5.94
C VAL A 584 -22.64 -36.96 6.43
N VAL A 585 -23.72 -36.87 5.65
CA VAL A 585 -24.95 -36.15 6.03
C VAL A 585 -25.61 -36.79 7.24
N ALA A 586 -25.70 -38.12 7.31
CA ALA A 586 -26.21 -38.83 8.48
C ALA A 586 -25.36 -38.58 9.73
N GLN A 587 -24.03 -38.49 9.57
CA GLN A 587 -23.10 -38.21 10.66
C GLN A 587 -23.23 -36.76 11.16
N TRP A 588 -23.43 -35.80 10.24
CA TRP A 588 -23.70 -34.40 10.58
C TRP A 588 -25.05 -34.23 11.27
N GLN A 589 -26.11 -34.87 10.78
CA GLN A 589 -27.43 -34.86 11.42
C GLN A 589 -27.39 -35.46 12.83
N LYS A 590 -26.58 -36.51 13.04
CA LYS A 590 -26.37 -37.13 14.35
C LYS A 590 -25.62 -36.20 15.32
N THR A 591 -24.59 -35.51 14.85
CA THR A 591 -23.83 -34.53 15.66
C THR A 591 -24.67 -33.29 15.99
N ALA A 592 -25.44 -32.78 15.02
CA ALA A 592 -26.33 -31.64 15.21
C ALA A 592 -27.49 -31.96 16.16
N SER A 593 -28.10 -33.15 16.06
CA SER A 593 -29.15 -33.59 16.98
C SER A 593 -28.65 -33.82 18.41
N GLY A 594 -27.41 -34.30 18.59
CA GLY A 594 -26.73 -34.36 19.89
C GLY A 594 -26.57 -32.98 20.53
N LEU A 595 -26.03 -32.01 19.78
CA LEU A 595 -25.90 -30.62 20.22
C LEU A 595 -27.26 -29.94 20.53
N THR A 596 -28.31 -30.30 19.80
CA THR A 596 -29.66 -29.76 20.05
C THR A 596 -30.27 -30.35 21.34
N GLY A 597 -29.93 -31.59 21.70
CA GLY A 597 -30.33 -32.23 22.94
C GLY A 597 -29.73 -31.54 24.16
N ASP A 598 -28.44 -31.22 24.09
CA ASP A 598 -27.70 -30.59 25.18
C ASP A 598 -28.09 -29.10 25.39
N LEU A 599 -28.43 -28.39 24.32
CA LEU A 599 -28.86 -26.99 24.38
C LEU A 599 -30.31 -26.81 24.86
N LYS A 600 -31.16 -27.84 24.74
CA LYS A 600 -32.56 -27.81 25.21
C LYS A 600 -32.67 -27.72 26.73
N ALA A 601 -31.61 -28.05 27.46
CA ALA A 601 -31.55 -27.98 28.92
C ALA A 601 -31.34 -26.54 29.48
N LEU A 602 -31.07 -25.54 28.64
CA LEU A 602 -30.62 -24.19 29.07
C LEU A 602 -31.65 -23.03 28.92
N GLY A 603 -32.91 -23.30 28.58
CA GLY A 603 -34.02 -22.34 28.72
C GLY A 603 -34.39 -21.47 27.50
N GLY A 604 -35.62 -20.95 27.51
CA GLY A 604 -36.40 -20.53 26.32
C GLY A 604 -35.90 -19.35 25.48
N ALA A 605 -34.98 -18.51 25.97
CA ALA A 605 -34.38 -17.44 25.14
C ALA A 605 -33.42 -18.00 24.07
N VAL A 606 -32.84 -19.18 24.32
CA VAL A 606 -31.99 -19.90 23.36
C VAL A 606 -32.85 -20.51 22.25
N GLU A 607 -34.13 -20.83 22.51
CA GLU A 607 -35.01 -21.50 21.54
C GLU A 607 -35.31 -20.62 20.32
N THR A 608 -35.51 -19.31 20.52
CA THR A 608 -35.77 -18.36 19.42
C THR A 608 -34.52 -18.12 18.57
N ALA A 609 -33.35 -17.97 19.20
CA ALA A 609 -32.07 -17.84 18.51
C ALA A 609 -31.70 -19.13 17.75
N THR A 610 -32.00 -20.30 18.32
CA THR A 610 -31.75 -21.61 17.69
C THR A 610 -32.68 -21.85 16.51
N LYS A 611 -33.94 -21.40 16.57
CA LYS A 611 -34.88 -21.44 15.43
C LYS A 611 -34.43 -20.52 14.29
N GLY A 612 -33.91 -19.33 14.60
CA GLY A 612 -33.34 -18.41 13.61
C GLY A 612 -32.08 -18.98 12.93
N LEU A 613 -31.15 -19.53 13.72
CA LEU A 613 -29.92 -20.14 13.21
C LEU A 613 -30.18 -21.41 12.40
N ARG A 614 -31.15 -22.24 12.82
CA ARG A 614 -31.56 -23.44 12.07
C ARG A 614 -32.15 -23.06 10.72
N LYS A 615 -33.01 -22.03 10.66
CA LYS A 615 -33.54 -21.52 9.38
C LYS A 615 -32.46 -20.98 8.45
N ILE A 616 -31.48 -20.24 8.99
CA ILE A 616 -30.35 -19.72 8.20
C ILE A 616 -29.45 -20.85 7.68
N ALA A 617 -29.22 -21.89 8.47
CA ALA A 617 -28.46 -23.08 8.06
C ALA A 617 -29.20 -23.87 6.97
N ASP A 618 -30.51 -24.08 7.13
CA ASP A 618 -31.36 -24.76 6.14
C ASP A 618 -31.42 -23.97 4.82
N ASP A 619 -31.48 -22.63 4.88
CA ASP A 619 -31.49 -21.74 3.71
C ASP A 619 -30.12 -21.69 2.99
N LEU A 620 -29.01 -21.79 3.73
CA LEU A 620 -27.65 -21.87 3.18
C LEU A 620 -27.38 -23.23 2.51
N GLU A 621 -27.82 -24.32 3.14
CA GLU A 621 -27.75 -25.68 2.60
C GLU A 621 -28.55 -25.80 1.30
N ALA A 622 -29.77 -25.23 1.26
CA ALA A 622 -30.59 -25.15 0.05
C ALA A 622 -29.92 -24.34 -1.08
N MET A 623 -29.13 -23.31 -0.74
CA MET A 623 -28.41 -22.48 -1.71
C MET A 623 -27.21 -23.18 -2.35
N GLU A 624 -26.43 -23.90 -1.55
CA GLU A 624 -25.23 -24.65 -1.96
C GLU A 624 -25.60 -25.89 -2.80
N LEU A 625 -26.60 -26.67 -2.37
CA LEU A 625 -27.17 -27.77 -3.17
C LEU A 625 -27.77 -27.29 -4.49
N SER A 626 -28.41 -26.11 -4.48
CA SER A 626 -28.91 -25.44 -5.69
C SER A 626 -27.78 -25.04 -6.63
N LYS A 627 -26.61 -24.65 -6.12
CA LYS A 627 -25.44 -24.23 -6.91
C LYS A 627 -24.79 -25.42 -7.62
N LEU A 628 -24.63 -26.55 -6.91
CA LEU A 628 -24.11 -27.79 -7.48
C LEU A 628 -25.04 -28.40 -8.54
N ARG A 629 -26.35 -28.47 -8.27
CA ARG A 629 -27.34 -28.95 -9.26
C ARG A 629 -27.39 -28.07 -10.52
N ARG A 630 -27.12 -26.76 -10.39
CA ARG A 630 -27.00 -25.81 -11.51
C ARG A 630 -25.79 -26.06 -12.38
N GLU A 631 -24.63 -26.32 -11.80
CA GLU A 631 -23.41 -26.60 -12.57
C GLU A 631 -23.55 -27.91 -13.34
N ILE A 632 -24.12 -28.94 -12.71
CA ILE A 632 -24.44 -30.21 -13.36
C ILE A 632 -25.44 -30.02 -14.51
N GLY A 633 -26.51 -29.24 -14.31
CA GLY A 633 -27.48 -28.93 -15.36
C GLY A 633 -26.89 -28.14 -16.54
N ALA A 634 -26.05 -27.13 -16.26
CA ALA A 634 -25.39 -26.32 -17.28
C ALA A 634 -24.31 -27.10 -18.06
N ILE A 635 -23.71 -28.14 -17.45
CA ILE A 635 -22.78 -29.07 -18.11
C ILE A 635 -23.57 -30.05 -19.00
N LYS A 636 -24.67 -30.61 -18.50
CA LYS A 636 -25.56 -31.49 -19.28
C LYS A 636 -26.12 -30.78 -20.53
N PHE A 637 -26.56 -29.53 -20.39
CA PHE A 637 -27.08 -28.73 -21.51
C PHE A 637 -26.00 -28.36 -22.54
N ARG A 638 -24.77 -28.01 -22.10
CA ARG A 638 -23.65 -27.76 -23.02
C ARG A 638 -23.26 -29.00 -23.83
N LYS A 639 -23.29 -30.19 -23.23
CA LYS A 639 -23.10 -31.47 -23.94
C LYS A 639 -24.30 -31.83 -24.85
N ALA A 640 -25.53 -31.41 -24.52
CA ALA A 640 -26.69 -31.65 -25.38
C ALA A 640 -26.71 -30.73 -26.62
N GLN A 641 -26.06 -29.55 -26.58
CA GLN A 641 -25.82 -28.77 -27.79
C GLN A 641 -24.91 -29.47 -28.80
N GLU A 642 -24.12 -30.45 -28.37
CA GLU A 642 -23.29 -31.29 -29.24
C GLU A 642 -24.08 -32.51 -29.78
N ASN A 643 -25.31 -32.73 -29.30
CA ASN A 643 -26.14 -33.90 -29.62
C ASN A 643 -27.61 -33.49 -29.84
N ASP A 644 -27.94 -33.05 -31.06
CA ASP A 644 -29.21 -32.38 -31.46
C ASP A 644 -30.51 -33.07 -30.98
N SER A 645 -30.51 -34.39 -30.77
CA SER A 645 -31.73 -35.16 -30.47
C SER A 645 -32.24 -35.08 -29.02
N LYS A 646 -31.45 -34.57 -28.06
CA LYS A 646 -31.82 -34.59 -26.61
C LYS A 646 -32.11 -33.21 -26.01
N ALA A 647 -31.87 -32.13 -26.76
CA ALA A 647 -32.03 -30.76 -26.26
C ALA A 647 -33.47 -30.42 -25.77
N PRO A 648 -34.56 -30.83 -26.45
CA PRO A 648 -35.92 -30.45 -26.02
C PRO A 648 -36.33 -31.07 -24.69
N ALA A 649 -35.97 -32.33 -24.43
CA ALA A 649 -36.32 -33.04 -23.21
C ALA A 649 -35.63 -32.44 -21.97
N GLN A 650 -34.36 -32.09 -22.09
CA GLN A 650 -33.60 -31.46 -21.00
C GLN A 650 -34.06 -30.02 -20.73
N MET A 651 -34.50 -29.30 -21.77
CA MET A 651 -35.07 -27.97 -21.62
C MET A 651 -36.39 -28.01 -20.84
N LEU A 652 -37.23 -29.03 -21.09
CA LEU A 652 -38.48 -29.25 -20.34
C LEU A 652 -38.22 -29.64 -18.87
N GLU A 653 -37.20 -30.44 -18.59
CA GLU A 653 -36.78 -30.74 -17.21
C GLU A 653 -36.32 -29.48 -16.47
N TYR A 654 -35.56 -28.60 -17.13
CA TYR A 654 -35.12 -27.33 -16.54
C TYR A 654 -36.28 -26.37 -16.28
N LEU A 655 -37.24 -26.30 -17.20
CA LEU A 655 -38.46 -25.52 -17.05
C LEU A 655 -39.32 -26.02 -15.89
N ALA A 656 -39.47 -27.34 -15.75
CA ALA A 656 -40.19 -27.93 -14.61
C ALA A 656 -39.54 -27.56 -13.27
N TRP A 657 -38.20 -27.59 -13.20
CA TRP A 657 -37.46 -27.15 -12.02
C TRP A 657 -37.65 -25.65 -11.72
N LEU A 658 -37.60 -24.78 -12.72
CA LEU A 658 -37.84 -23.34 -12.54
C LEU A 658 -39.27 -23.04 -12.06
N LYS A 659 -40.26 -23.79 -12.56
CA LYS A 659 -41.66 -23.72 -12.14
C LYS A 659 -41.83 -24.15 -10.68
N GLU A 660 -41.14 -25.21 -10.26
CA GLU A 660 -41.07 -25.65 -8.85
C GLU A 660 -40.46 -24.57 -7.94
N LYS A 661 -39.54 -23.74 -8.47
CA LYS A 661 -38.96 -22.58 -7.78
C LYS A 661 -39.81 -21.30 -7.87
N GLY A 662 -41.02 -21.38 -8.42
CA GLY A 662 -41.95 -20.24 -8.50
C GLY A 662 -41.60 -19.21 -9.58
N VAL A 663 -40.77 -19.58 -10.56
CA VAL A 663 -40.48 -18.73 -11.74
C VAL A 663 -41.54 -18.98 -12.80
N ASP A 664 -42.18 -17.91 -13.29
CA ASP A 664 -43.17 -18.01 -14.37
C ASP A 664 -42.48 -18.28 -15.73
N VAL A 665 -42.59 -19.53 -16.17
CA VAL A 665 -41.97 -20.07 -17.39
C VAL A 665 -42.99 -20.61 -18.40
N ALA A 666 -44.27 -20.28 -18.24
CA ALA A 666 -45.35 -20.86 -19.07
C ALA A 666 -45.19 -20.55 -20.57
N ALA A 667 -44.71 -19.35 -20.91
CA ALA A 667 -44.48 -18.95 -22.30
C ALA A 667 -43.31 -19.74 -22.94
N GLU A 668 -42.23 -19.93 -22.19
CA GLU A 668 -41.05 -20.67 -22.64
C GLU A 668 -41.33 -22.18 -22.74
N GLU A 669 -42.16 -22.72 -21.85
CA GLU A 669 -42.67 -24.10 -21.91
C GLU A 669 -43.46 -24.35 -23.21
N GLN A 670 -44.36 -23.43 -23.58
CA GLN A 670 -45.06 -23.50 -24.87
C GLN A 670 -44.14 -23.34 -26.07
N LEU A 671 -43.13 -22.48 -25.99
CA LEU A 671 -42.13 -22.26 -27.05
C LEU A 671 -41.25 -23.51 -27.28
N VAL A 672 -40.82 -24.18 -26.21
CA VAL A 672 -40.05 -25.43 -26.30
C VAL A 672 -40.91 -26.56 -26.87
N LEU A 673 -42.18 -26.66 -26.49
CA LEU A 673 -43.11 -27.66 -27.04
C LEU A 673 -43.44 -27.39 -28.51
N ALA A 674 -43.57 -26.12 -28.92
CA ALA A 674 -43.83 -25.73 -30.31
C ALA A 674 -42.62 -25.91 -31.23
N GLN A 675 -41.40 -25.92 -30.68
CA GLN A 675 -40.15 -26.06 -31.43
C GLN A 675 -39.52 -27.45 -31.31
N LYS A 676 -40.27 -28.48 -30.89
CA LYS A 676 -39.75 -29.83 -30.55
C LYS A 676 -38.84 -30.46 -31.63
N ASP A 677 -39.03 -30.10 -32.90
CA ASP A 677 -38.26 -30.60 -34.04
C ASP A 677 -37.21 -29.60 -34.59
N ALA A 678 -37.01 -28.45 -33.93
CA ALA A 678 -36.04 -27.43 -34.33
C ALA A 678 -34.60 -27.81 -33.95
N PRO A 679 -33.58 -27.40 -34.73
CA PRO A 679 -32.17 -27.67 -34.41
C PRO A 679 -31.74 -26.97 -33.12
N ALA A 680 -30.76 -27.51 -32.39
CA ALA A 680 -30.34 -27.05 -31.06
C ALA A 680 -30.04 -25.53 -30.98
N LYS A 681 -29.64 -24.92 -32.11
CA LYS A 681 -29.37 -23.49 -32.23
C LYS A 681 -30.61 -22.61 -31.97
N ALA A 682 -31.82 -23.10 -32.26
CA ALA A 682 -33.07 -22.37 -32.02
C ALA A 682 -33.40 -22.19 -30.51
N TYR A 683 -32.87 -23.06 -29.65
CA TYR A 683 -33.12 -23.03 -28.21
C TYR A 683 -32.23 -22.03 -27.44
N GLY A 684 -31.22 -21.45 -28.10
CA GLY A 684 -30.29 -20.50 -27.46
C GLY A 684 -30.97 -19.22 -26.95
N ASP A 685 -31.97 -18.72 -27.69
CA ASP A 685 -32.71 -17.52 -27.32
C ASP A 685 -33.68 -17.80 -26.16
N ILE A 686 -34.31 -18.97 -26.16
CA ILE A 686 -35.18 -19.44 -25.06
C ILE A 686 -34.35 -19.58 -23.78
N TRP A 687 -33.14 -20.15 -23.87
CA TRP A 687 -32.23 -20.29 -22.73
C TRP A 687 -31.82 -18.94 -22.14
N SER A 688 -31.53 -17.97 -23.02
CA SER A 688 -31.15 -16.60 -22.61
C SER A 688 -32.30 -15.86 -21.92
N ALA A 689 -33.54 -16.08 -22.37
CA ALA A 689 -34.73 -15.55 -21.73
C ALA A 689 -34.96 -16.17 -20.33
N LEU A 690 -34.81 -17.49 -20.21
CA LEU A 690 -34.93 -18.20 -18.92
C LEU A 690 -33.91 -17.74 -17.88
N ARG A 691 -32.65 -17.54 -18.29
CA ARG A 691 -31.57 -16.98 -17.44
C ARG A 691 -31.94 -15.60 -16.89
N LYS A 692 -32.54 -14.73 -17.72
CA LYS A 692 -32.97 -13.39 -17.28
C LYS A 692 -34.10 -13.45 -16.25
N LYS A 693 -35.10 -14.32 -16.46
CA LYS A 693 -36.20 -14.51 -15.50
C LYS A 693 -35.72 -15.09 -14.18
N GLU A 694 -34.83 -16.07 -14.24
CA GLU A 694 -34.19 -16.65 -13.06
C GLU A 694 -33.39 -15.60 -12.27
N GLN A 695 -32.60 -14.77 -12.96
CA GLN A 695 -31.84 -13.69 -12.33
C GLN A 695 -32.74 -12.63 -11.69
N ALA A 696 -33.84 -12.27 -12.34
CA ALA A 696 -34.82 -11.34 -11.79
C ALA A 696 -35.51 -11.91 -10.53
N HIS A 697 -35.92 -13.18 -10.56
CA HIS A 697 -36.54 -13.84 -9.41
C HIS A 697 -35.58 -13.91 -8.21
N ARG A 698 -34.30 -14.21 -8.44
CA ARG A 698 -33.25 -14.18 -7.40
C ARG A 698 -33.04 -12.80 -6.82
N SER A 699 -32.99 -11.77 -7.68
CA SER A 699 -32.83 -10.40 -7.20
C SER A 699 -34.00 -9.99 -6.31
N ALA A 700 -35.21 -10.46 -6.61
CA ALA A 700 -36.38 -10.26 -5.76
C ALA A 700 -36.29 -11.03 -4.43
N GLN A 701 -35.84 -12.29 -4.44
CA GLN A 701 -35.66 -13.09 -3.22
C GLN A 701 -34.58 -12.51 -2.29
N VAL A 702 -33.42 -12.10 -2.83
CA VAL A 702 -32.35 -11.46 -2.07
C VAL A 702 -32.82 -10.12 -1.49
N SER A 703 -33.59 -9.35 -2.27
CA SER A 703 -34.20 -8.11 -1.78
C SER A 703 -35.19 -8.37 -0.64
N ALA A 704 -36.03 -9.41 -0.74
CA ALA A 704 -36.96 -9.80 0.31
C ALA A 704 -36.25 -10.30 1.59
N CYS A 705 -35.19 -11.09 1.46
CA CYS A 705 -34.38 -11.53 2.60
C CYS A 705 -33.67 -10.36 3.29
N ASN A 706 -33.16 -9.40 2.52
CA ASN A 706 -32.55 -8.19 3.07
C ASN A 706 -33.58 -7.30 3.77
N LYS A 707 -34.80 -7.20 3.22
CA LYS A 707 -35.90 -6.46 3.86
C LYS A 707 -36.33 -7.10 5.17
N LEU A 708 -36.50 -8.44 5.21
CA LEU A 708 -36.80 -9.19 6.42
C LEU A 708 -35.70 -9.07 7.48
N ARG A 709 -34.44 -9.09 7.05
CA ARG A 709 -33.29 -8.86 7.94
C ARG A 709 -33.33 -7.45 8.54
N GLN A 710 -33.65 -6.45 7.72
CA GLN A 710 -33.76 -5.06 8.16
C GLN A 710 -34.93 -4.84 9.11
N GLU A 711 -36.10 -5.42 8.82
CA GLU A 711 -37.28 -5.40 9.71
C GLU A 711 -36.95 -6.08 11.05
N MET A 712 -36.23 -7.21 11.04
CA MET A 712 -35.81 -7.91 12.26
C MET A 712 -34.74 -7.14 13.05
N ASP A 713 -33.79 -6.49 12.36
CA ASP A 713 -32.80 -5.62 13.00
C ASP A 713 -33.45 -4.37 13.61
N ASP A 714 -34.49 -3.83 12.97
CA ASP A 714 -35.27 -2.69 13.48
C ASP A 714 -36.16 -3.11 14.66
N GLU A 715 -36.82 -4.26 14.62
CA GLU A 715 -37.58 -4.81 15.77
C GLU A 715 -36.69 -5.17 16.96
N VAL A 716 -35.50 -5.75 16.72
CA VAL A 716 -34.51 -6.00 17.78
C VAL A 716 -33.98 -4.68 18.34
N ARG A 717 -33.77 -3.65 17.50
CA ARG A 717 -33.35 -2.32 17.93
C ARG A 717 -34.44 -1.62 18.76
N THR A 718 -35.70 -1.71 18.35
CA THR A 718 -36.84 -1.17 19.09
C THR A 718 -37.06 -1.92 20.41
N ALA A 719 -36.97 -3.26 20.41
CA ALA A 719 -37.03 -4.06 21.63
C ALA A 719 -35.86 -3.78 22.58
N MET A 720 -34.65 -3.53 22.07
CA MET A 720 -33.50 -3.11 22.88
C MET A 720 -33.63 -1.66 23.39
N GLN A 721 -34.25 -0.75 22.63
CA GLN A 721 -34.55 0.61 23.06
C GLN A 721 -35.65 0.64 24.13
N ASP A 722 -36.71 -0.16 23.97
CA ASP A 722 -37.81 -0.27 24.94
C ASP A 722 -37.39 -0.98 26.24
N LEU A 723 -36.46 -1.94 26.17
CA LEU A 723 -35.83 -2.55 27.34
C LEU A 723 -34.88 -1.59 28.11
N GLN A 724 -34.37 -0.54 27.46
CA GLN A 724 -33.34 0.34 28.05
C GLN A 724 -33.85 1.66 28.64
N ILE A 725 -35.00 2.20 28.22
CA ILE A 725 -35.22 3.66 28.38
C ILE A 725 -36.01 4.11 29.63
N SER A 726 -36.70 3.25 30.38
CA SER A 726 -37.49 3.75 31.55
C SER A 726 -37.18 3.06 32.89
N ALA A 727 -37.02 1.74 32.93
CA ALA A 727 -36.73 1.01 34.16
C ALA A 727 -35.24 0.71 34.38
N GLY A 728 -34.44 0.73 33.30
CA GLY A 728 -33.02 0.36 33.30
C GLY A 728 -32.13 1.37 34.03
N TYR A 729 -32.29 2.66 33.76
CA TYR A 729 -31.43 3.70 34.34
C TYR A 729 -31.56 3.78 35.87
N LYS A 730 -32.79 3.66 36.39
CA LYS A 730 -33.06 3.61 37.83
C LYS A 730 -32.54 2.32 38.46
N LYS A 731 -32.63 1.17 37.77
CA LYS A 731 -32.07 -0.11 38.22
C LYS A 731 -30.54 -0.14 38.20
N GLU A 732 -29.89 0.45 37.20
CA GLU A 732 -28.42 0.51 37.10
C GLU A 732 -27.81 1.46 38.11
N LEU A 733 -28.43 2.62 38.38
CA LEU A 733 -28.01 3.50 39.48
C LEU A 733 -28.15 2.82 40.84
N VAL A 734 -29.23 2.05 41.04
CA VAL A 734 -29.44 1.25 42.27
C VAL A 734 -28.48 0.06 42.35
N ARG A 735 -28.10 -0.54 41.23
CA ARG A 735 -27.14 -1.65 41.17
C ARG A 735 -25.71 -1.16 41.40
N ALA A 736 -25.29 -0.08 40.73
CA ALA A 736 -24.01 0.57 40.98
C ALA A 736 -23.91 1.08 42.43
N GLY A 737 -25.00 1.61 42.99
CA GLY A 737 -25.07 1.94 44.41
C GLY A 737 -24.85 0.73 45.32
N ARG A 738 -25.44 -0.43 44.98
CA ARG A 738 -25.21 -1.70 45.71
C ARG A 738 -23.79 -2.24 45.54
N ASP A 739 -23.25 -2.27 44.34
CA ASP A 739 -21.90 -2.77 44.08
C ASP A 739 -20.83 -1.89 44.77
N ILE A 740 -21.07 -0.57 44.85
CA ILE A 740 -20.24 0.37 45.62
C ILE A 740 -20.40 0.14 47.12
N ASP A 741 -21.61 -0.14 47.61
CA ASP A 741 -21.84 -0.47 49.02
C ASP A 741 -21.19 -1.80 49.41
N ASP A 742 -21.19 -2.79 48.52
CA ASP A 742 -20.50 -4.07 48.70
C ASP A 742 -18.98 -3.87 48.74
N LEU A 743 -18.43 -3.00 47.89
CA LEU A 743 -17.02 -2.57 47.93
C LEU A 743 -16.67 -1.82 49.23
N ILE A 744 -17.54 -0.95 49.72
CA ILE A 744 -17.37 -0.24 51.01
C ILE A 744 -17.38 -1.21 52.20
N ASN A 745 -18.03 -2.37 52.05
CA ASN A 745 -18.07 -3.42 53.06
C ASN A 745 -16.90 -4.41 52.97
N THR A 746 -15.98 -4.24 52.02
CA THR A 746 -14.75 -5.05 51.96
C THR A 746 -13.75 -4.63 53.06
N ARG A 747 -12.86 -5.55 53.47
CA ARG A 747 -11.82 -5.28 54.49
C ARG A 747 -10.62 -4.49 53.95
N ASP A 748 -10.62 -4.17 52.66
CA ASP A 748 -9.53 -3.46 51.99
C ASP A 748 -9.79 -1.95 52.04
N MET A 749 -9.08 -1.26 52.93
CA MET A 749 -9.27 0.17 53.19
C MET A 749 -9.04 1.05 51.96
N ASP A 750 -8.15 0.65 51.04
CA ASP A 750 -7.87 1.43 49.83
C ASP A 750 -9.04 1.34 48.83
N LEU A 751 -9.67 0.17 48.72
CA LEU A 751 -10.88 -0.02 47.92
C LEU A 751 -12.09 0.71 48.53
N VAL A 752 -12.17 0.77 49.85
CA VAL A 752 -13.26 1.47 50.56
C VAL A 752 -13.22 2.98 50.29
N ASP A 753 -12.04 3.60 50.27
CA ASP A 753 -11.93 5.05 50.01
C ASP A 753 -12.21 5.39 48.54
N VAL A 754 -11.77 4.54 47.60
CA VAL A 754 -12.16 4.64 46.18
C VAL A 754 -13.68 4.51 46.02
N ALA A 755 -14.29 3.52 46.70
CA ALA A 755 -15.72 3.25 46.63
C ALA A 755 -16.56 4.37 47.25
N ARG A 756 -16.14 4.95 48.39
CA ARG A 756 -16.78 6.17 48.96
C ARG A 756 -16.70 7.35 47.98
N GLY A 757 -15.54 7.55 47.34
CA GLY A 757 -15.38 8.57 46.31
C GLY A 757 -16.27 8.33 45.08
N MET A 758 -16.53 7.07 44.72
CA MET A 758 -17.49 6.72 43.66
C MET A 758 -18.94 6.96 44.11
N LYS A 759 -19.29 6.62 45.35
CA LYS A 759 -20.64 6.82 45.93
C LYS A 759 -21.02 8.30 45.96
N GLU A 760 -20.12 9.17 46.42
CA GLU A 760 -20.44 10.59 46.54
C GLU A 760 -20.53 11.29 45.17
N ARG A 761 -19.75 10.83 44.18
CA ARG A 761 -19.90 11.25 42.78
C ARG A 761 -21.25 10.80 42.20
N LEU A 762 -21.66 9.55 42.43
CA LEU A 762 -22.96 9.02 41.98
C LEU A 762 -24.13 9.80 42.59
N LYS A 763 -24.04 10.10 43.90
CA LYS A 763 -25.04 10.87 44.64
C LYS A 763 -25.14 12.31 44.14
N THR A 764 -24.00 12.96 43.91
CA THR A 764 -23.95 14.31 43.30
C THR A 764 -24.60 14.31 41.93
N HIS A 765 -24.29 13.30 41.10
CA HIS A 765 -24.84 13.17 39.76
C HIS A 765 -26.37 12.95 39.75
N VAL A 766 -26.89 12.11 40.66
CA VAL A 766 -28.33 11.90 40.84
C VAL A 766 -29.02 13.17 41.34
N ASN A 767 -28.39 13.92 42.25
CA ASN A 767 -28.92 15.19 42.74
C ASN A 767 -28.96 16.25 41.63
N ASP A 768 -27.95 16.32 40.77
CA ASP A 768 -27.91 17.25 39.64
C ASP A 768 -29.01 16.95 38.61
N ILE A 769 -29.27 15.66 38.32
CA ILE A 769 -30.36 15.24 37.43
C ILE A 769 -31.72 15.62 38.04
N ASN A 770 -31.92 15.37 39.33
CA ASN A 770 -33.16 15.70 40.03
C ASN A 770 -33.36 17.22 40.20
N ALA A 771 -32.29 18.00 40.26
CA ALA A 771 -32.34 19.45 40.36
C ALA A 771 -32.71 20.14 39.03
N THR A 772 -32.44 19.52 37.89
CA THR A 772 -32.74 20.07 36.55
C THR A 772 -33.28 19.02 35.57
N PRO A 773 -34.47 18.42 35.81
CA PRO A 773 -35.02 17.38 34.94
C PRO A 773 -35.39 17.90 33.54
N GLU A 774 -35.83 19.15 33.44
CA GLU A 774 -36.17 19.81 32.19
C GLU A 774 -34.96 19.89 31.25
N LEU A 775 -33.77 20.19 31.79
CA LEU A 775 -32.54 20.31 31.02
C LEU A 775 -32.07 18.95 30.47
N HIS A 776 -32.33 17.85 31.19
CA HIS A 776 -32.00 16.51 30.72
C HIS A 776 -32.90 16.10 29.55
N GLU A 777 -34.19 16.40 29.64
CA GLU A 777 -35.15 16.14 28.55
C GLU A 777 -34.88 17.02 27.32
N GLU A 778 -34.51 18.30 27.51
CA GLU A 778 -34.04 19.18 26.44
C GLU A 778 -32.81 18.61 25.72
N ASN A 779 -31.80 18.18 26.47
CA ASN A 779 -30.58 17.60 25.91
C ASN A 779 -30.86 16.32 25.10
N LYS A 780 -31.78 15.47 25.57
CA LYS A 780 -32.21 14.27 24.86
C LYS A 780 -32.87 14.61 23.53
N LYS A 781 -33.83 15.54 23.52
CA LYS A 781 -34.48 16.02 22.28
C LYS A 781 -33.48 16.62 21.30
N ALA A 782 -32.48 17.36 21.80
CA ALA A 782 -31.42 17.93 20.96
C ALA A 782 -30.55 16.81 20.32
N LEU A 783 -30.18 15.78 21.09
CA LEU A 783 -29.46 14.63 20.55
C LEU A 783 -30.28 13.86 19.51
N ASP A 784 -31.58 13.64 19.75
CA ASP A 784 -32.45 12.96 18.77
C ASP A 784 -32.54 13.75 17.46
N ALA A 785 -32.73 15.07 17.53
CA ALA A 785 -32.76 15.96 16.37
C ALA A 785 -31.42 15.98 15.60
N LEU A 786 -30.28 15.89 16.31
CA LEU A 786 -28.97 15.75 15.68
C LEU A 786 -28.83 14.40 14.95
N GLY A 787 -29.38 13.33 15.51
CA GLY A 787 -29.37 12.01 14.89
C GLY A 787 -30.03 12.00 13.51
N GLU A 788 -31.17 12.69 13.37
CA GLU A 788 -31.85 12.85 12.07
C GLU A 788 -31.01 13.61 11.05
N ARG A 789 -30.41 14.75 11.46
CA ARG A 789 -29.54 15.56 10.60
C ARG A 789 -28.29 14.80 10.15
N ILE A 790 -27.66 14.05 11.07
CA ILE A 790 -26.54 13.17 10.77
C ILE A 790 -26.93 12.06 9.80
N GLY A 791 -28.14 11.50 9.94
CA GLY A 791 -28.70 10.54 9.01
C GLY A 791 -28.72 11.08 7.57
N GLU A 792 -29.11 12.33 7.39
CA GLU A 792 -29.14 12.98 6.07
C GLU A 792 -27.73 13.21 5.51
N ILE A 793 -26.78 13.68 6.33
CA ILE A 793 -25.37 13.80 5.93
C ILE A 793 -24.82 12.42 5.50
N THR A 794 -25.14 11.36 6.24
CA THR A 794 -24.65 9.99 5.98
C THR A 794 -25.10 9.43 4.64
N LYS A 795 -26.32 9.77 4.19
CA LYS A 795 -26.82 9.34 2.87
C LYS A 795 -25.98 9.88 1.71
N HIS A 796 -25.36 11.05 1.87
CA HIS A 796 -24.69 11.77 0.79
C HIS A 796 -23.17 11.89 0.95
N MET A 797 -22.67 11.78 2.19
CA MET A 797 -21.27 11.84 2.58
C MET A 797 -21.01 10.72 3.61
N PRO A 798 -20.91 9.45 3.17
CA PRO A 798 -20.95 8.30 4.07
C PRO A 798 -19.79 8.24 5.07
N ALA A 799 -18.58 8.70 4.72
CA ALA A 799 -17.47 8.71 5.66
C ALA A 799 -17.65 9.80 6.72
N THR A 800 -18.00 11.03 6.31
CA THR A 800 -18.29 12.14 7.22
C THR A 800 -19.48 11.81 8.12
N GLY A 801 -20.56 11.28 7.55
CA GLY A 801 -21.75 10.87 8.28
C GLY A 801 -21.48 9.74 9.27
N ARG A 802 -20.71 8.70 8.91
CA ARG A 802 -20.30 7.65 9.86
C ARG A 802 -19.48 8.19 11.03
N ARG A 803 -18.58 9.14 10.80
CA ARG A 803 -17.82 9.79 11.88
C ARG A 803 -18.75 10.54 12.82
N LEU A 804 -19.67 11.35 12.27
CA LEU A 804 -20.65 12.09 13.07
C LEU A 804 -21.60 11.13 13.81
N GLN A 805 -22.01 10.04 13.18
CA GLN A 805 -22.85 9.01 13.77
C GLN A 805 -22.15 8.29 14.94
N GLN A 806 -20.86 7.98 14.78
CA GLN A 806 -20.05 7.42 15.87
C GLN A 806 -19.98 8.40 17.05
N ARG A 807 -19.73 9.69 16.78
CA ARG A 807 -19.70 10.72 17.83
C ARG A 807 -21.06 10.91 18.50
N HIS A 808 -22.15 10.88 17.72
CA HIS A 808 -23.51 10.92 18.24
C HIS A 808 -23.83 9.73 19.15
N ILE A 809 -23.40 8.51 18.79
CA ILE A 809 -23.51 7.32 19.65
C ILE A 809 -22.70 7.49 20.94
N GLU A 810 -21.50 8.06 20.86
CA GLU A 810 -20.66 8.35 22.04
C GLU A 810 -21.33 9.37 22.97
N GLU A 811 -21.90 10.45 22.42
CA GLU A 811 -22.63 11.46 23.21
C GLU A 811 -23.94 10.89 23.78
N LEU A 812 -24.65 10.02 23.06
CA LEU A 812 -25.81 9.30 23.59
C LEU A 812 -25.42 8.37 24.75
N ALA A 813 -24.29 7.66 24.65
CA ALA A 813 -23.78 6.83 25.73
C ALA A 813 -23.38 7.67 26.96
N GLU A 814 -22.77 8.83 26.72
CA GLU A 814 -22.27 9.72 27.77
C GLU A 814 -23.37 10.59 28.40
N SER A 815 -24.49 10.78 27.71
CA SER A 815 -25.71 11.40 28.27
C SER A 815 -26.21 10.67 29.52
N LYS A 816 -25.87 9.38 29.66
CA LYS A 816 -26.18 8.54 30.81
C LYS A 816 -25.20 8.73 31.98
N ARG A 817 -24.06 9.40 31.78
CA ARG A 817 -22.93 9.47 32.73
C ARG A 817 -22.49 10.89 33.10
N CYS A 818 -22.81 11.88 32.26
CA CYS A 818 -22.35 13.27 32.42
C CYS A 818 -23.45 14.19 32.95
N ALA A 819 -23.06 15.13 33.83
CA ALA A 819 -23.98 16.12 34.38
C ALA A 819 -24.68 16.93 33.26
N PRO A 820 -25.98 17.28 33.38
CA PRO A 820 -26.75 17.89 32.30
C PRO A 820 -26.12 19.14 31.66
N LYS A 821 -25.43 19.98 32.45
CA LYS A 821 -24.73 21.17 31.93
C LYS A 821 -23.52 20.84 31.07
N ALA A 822 -22.74 19.83 31.46
CA ALA A 822 -21.59 19.38 30.69
C ALA A 822 -22.03 18.72 29.37
N LEU A 823 -23.11 17.93 29.42
CA LEU A 823 -23.71 17.35 28.23
C LEU A 823 -24.20 18.42 27.25
N LYS A 824 -24.83 19.50 27.73
CA LYS A 824 -25.28 20.61 26.86
C LYS A 824 -24.14 21.26 26.07
N ALA A 825 -22.97 21.46 26.69
CA ALA A 825 -21.80 22.00 26.01
C ALA A 825 -21.28 21.06 24.91
N ARG A 826 -21.31 19.75 25.16
CA ARG A 826 -20.90 18.74 24.19
C ARG A 826 -21.89 18.59 23.04
N ILE A 827 -23.18 18.68 23.31
CA ILE A 827 -24.23 18.76 22.30
C ILE A 827 -23.99 19.97 21.39
N ALA A 828 -23.65 21.14 21.94
CA ALA A 828 -23.34 22.33 21.14
C ALA A 828 -22.11 22.14 20.22
N LEU A 829 -21.09 21.40 20.66
CA LEU A 829 -19.95 21.02 19.81
C LEU A 829 -20.39 20.07 18.68
N LEU A 830 -21.20 19.05 19.00
CA LEU A 830 -21.75 18.14 17.99
C LEU A 830 -22.66 18.89 17.00
N GLU A 831 -23.45 19.86 17.46
CA GLU A 831 -24.26 20.76 16.61
C GLU A 831 -23.39 21.53 15.61
N HIS A 832 -22.24 22.04 16.04
CA HIS A 832 -21.31 22.73 15.16
C HIS A 832 -20.74 21.77 14.10
N GLU A 833 -20.30 20.58 14.48
CA GLU A 833 -19.78 19.61 13.52
C GLU A 833 -20.83 19.10 12.54
N VAL A 834 -22.08 18.96 12.99
CA VAL A 834 -23.22 18.65 12.11
C VAL A 834 -23.49 19.80 11.16
N ALA A 835 -23.43 21.05 11.63
CA ALA A 835 -23.57 22.23 10.78
C ALA A 835 -22.45 22.32 9.72
N ASP A 836 -21.20 22.00 10.07
CA ASP A 836 -20.08 21.90 9.12
C ASP A 836 -20.33 20.78 8.10
N GLY A 837 -20.84 19.63 8.54
CA GLY A 837 -21.24 18.53 7.66
C GLY A 837 -22.37 18.91 6.70
N GLU A 838 -23.37 19.66 7.17
CA GLU A 838 -24.45 20.21 6.34
C GLU A 838 -23.93 21.25 5.34
N GLN A 839 -22.98 22.10 5.73
CA GLN A 839 -22.34 23.03 4.81
C GLN A 839 -21.53 22.28 3.76
N GLY A 840 -20.77 21.26 4.15
CA GLY A 840 -20.07 20.37 3.22
C GLY A 840 -21.02 19.65 2.25
N LEU A 841 -22.23 19.29 2.69
CA LEU A 841 -23.27 18.75 1.82
C LEU A 841 -23.75 19.78 0.78
N LYS A 842 -24.00 21.02 1.20
CA LYS A 842 -24.38 22.12 0.29
C LYS A 842 -23.29 22.40 -0.73
N ASP A 843 -22.04 22.48 -0.28
CA ASP A 843 -20.88 22.69 -1.15
C ASP A 843 -20.71 21.53 -2.14
N ARG A 844 -20.96 20.29 -1.69
CA ARG A 844 -20.96 19.11 -2.55
C ARG A 844 -22.04 19.19 -3.62
N GLU A 845 -23.25 19.61 -3.29
CA GLU A 845 -24.34 19.78 -4.26
C GLU A 845 -24.04 20.89 -5.27
N LEU A 846 -23.47 22.01 -4.82
CA LEU A 846 -22.99 23.08 -5.69
C LEU A 846 -21.91 22.55 -6.66
N ALA A 847 -20.91 21.84 -6.15
CA ALA A 847 -19.87 21.23 -6.97
C ALA A 847 -20.43 20.17 -7.93
N LYS A 848 -21.47 19.41 -7.55
CA LYS A 848 -22.17 18.49 -8.47
C LYS A 848 -22.88 19.24 -9.60
N ALA A 849 -23.43 20.42 -9.33
CA ALA A 849 -24.04 21.27 -10.35
C ALA A 849 -22.98 21.82 -11.31
N GLU A 850 -21.85 22.31 -10.79
CA GLU A 850 -20.70 22.73 -11.60
C GLU A 850 -20.16 21.59 -12.46
N TYR A 851 -19.92 20.41 -11.89
CA TYR A 851 -19.53 19.22 -12.65
C TYR A 851 -20.51 18.92 -13.80
N ARG A 852 -21.83 19.00 -13.55
CA ARG A 852 -22.86 18.77 -14.58
C ARG A 852 -22.75 19.81 -15.71
N ARG A 853 -22.56 21.08 -15.35
CA ARG A 853 -22.34 22.16 -16.31
C ARG A 853 -21.08 21.91 -17.16
N HIS A 854 -19.92 21.73 -16.52
CA HIS A 854 -18.66 21.49 -17.22
C HIS A 854 -18.72 20.24 -18.12
N LYS A 855 -19.34 19.15 -17.64
CA LYS A 855 -19.53 17.93 -18.44
C LYS A 855 -20.36 18.18 -19.70
N THR A 856 -21.41 18.99 -19.58
CA THR A 856 -22.29 19.34 -20.71
C THR A 856 -21.53 20.19 -21.71
N GLU A 857 -20.84 21.25 -21.25
CA GLU A 857 -19.99 22.12 -22.07
C GLU A 857 -18.89 21.32 -22.79
N ALA A 858 -18.28 20.32 -22.13
CA ALA A 858 -17.27 19.47 -22.76
C ALA A 858 -17.86 18.58 -23.87
N ARG A 859 -19.07 18.05 -23.69
CA ARG A 859 -19.77 17.25 -24.71
C ARG A 859 -20.20 18.10 -25.91
N GLU A 860 -20.70 19.30 -25.67
CA GLU A 860 -21.06 20.24 -26.74
C GLU A 860 -19.82 20.68 -27.52
N ALA A 861 -18.74 21.03 -26.83
CA ALA A 861 -17.47 21.36 -27.48
C ALA A 861 -16.91 20.19 -28.30
N TYR A 862 -17.07 18.96 -27.81
CA TYR A 862 -16.64 17.76 -28.52
C TYR A 862 -17.49 17.48 -29.76
N ALA A 863 -18.82 17.59 -29.65
CA ALA A 863 -19.73 17.44 -30.78
C ALA A 863 -19.40 18.46 -31.90
N ALA A 864 -19.17 19.73 -31.54
CA ALA A 864 -18.75 20.76 -32.49
C ALA A 864 -17.40 20.44 -33.14
N LEU A 865 -16.42 19.94 -32.37
CA LEU A 865 -15.14 19.51 -32.93
C LEU A 865 -15.32 18.34 -33.91
N LYS A 866 -16.18 17.37 -33.61
CA LYS A 866 -16.46 16.22 -34.47
C LYS A 866 -17.12 16.63 -35.80
N GLU A 867 -17.99 17.64 -35.79
CA GLU A 867 -18.56 18.22 -37.01
C GLU A 867 -17.50 18.93 -37.87
N GLU A 868 -16.57 19.68 -37.25
CA GLU A 868 -15.52 20.44 -37.96
C GLU A 868 -14.38 19.53 -38.48
N ALA A 869 -13.91 18.62 -37.64
CA ALA A 869 -12.70 17.83 -37.85
C ALA A 869 -12.95 16.40 -38.37
N GLY A 870 -14.19 15.93 -38.39
CA GLY A 870 -14.55 14.55 -38.76
C GLY A 870 -14.42 13.54 -37.62
N GLU A 871 -14.77 12.28 -37.89
CA GLU A 871 -14.74 11.20 -36.89
C GLU A 871 -13.31 10.68 -36.67
N GLY A 872 -12.98 10.37 -35.41
CA GLY A 872 -11.69 9.80 -35.03
C GLY A 872 -11.87 8.76 -33.93
N ASP A 873 -11.95 7.48 -34.30
CA ASP A 873 -12.31 6.39 -33.39
C ASP A 873 -11.53 6.37 -32.07
N ALA A 874 -10.19 6.55 -32.09
CA ALA A 874 -9.39 6.47 -30.87
C ALA A 874 -9.56 7.72 -29.99
N PHE A 875 -9.78 8.90 -30.59
CA PHE A 875 -10.09 10.11 -29.84
C PHE A 875 -11.51 10.09 -29.26
N ASP A 876 -12.50 9.53 -29.98
CA ASP A 876 -13.86 9.25 -29.47
C ASP A 876 -13.77 8.39 -28.20
N LYS A 877 -13.02 7.29 -28.29
CA LYS A 877 -12.76 6.38 -27.16
C LYS A 877 -12.03 7.06 -26.00
N TRP A 878 -11.04 7.91 -26.29
CA TRP A 878 -10.34 8.69 -25.27
C TRP A 878 -11.28 9.66 -24.54
N PHE A 879 -12.12 10.38 -25.29
CA PHE A 879 -13.07 11.34 -24.72
C PHE A 879 -14.06 10.63 -23.77
N ASP A 880 -14.67 9.53 -24.23
CA ASP A 880 -15.60 8.75 -23.43
C ASP A 880 -14.95 8.16 -22.18
N ALA A 881 -13.72 7.65 -22.30
CA ALA A 881 -12.96 7.13 -21.17
C ALA A 881 -12.66 8.23 -20.14
N ARG A 882 -12.25 9.44 -20.55
CA ARG A 882 -11.98 10.56 -19.63
C ARG A 882 -13.26 11.09 -18.97
N ILE A 883 -14.39 11.05 -19.67
CA ILE A 883 -15.71 11.33 -19.07
C ILE A 883 -16.09 10.26 -18.04
N ALA A 884 -15.76 8.99 -18.30
CA ALA A 884 -15.96 7.90 -17.36
C ALA A 884 -15.08 8.04 -16.11
N ASP A 885 -13.80 8.40 -16.27
CA ASP A 885 -12.88 8.70 -15.16
C ASP A 885 -13.41 9.84 -14.28
N ALA A 886 -13.84 10.93 -14.91
CA ALA A 886 -14.45 12.05 -14.18
C ALA A 886 -15.72 11.62 -13.45
N LYS A 887 -16.52 10.70 -14.02
CA LYS A 887 -17.71 10.14 -13.36
C LYS A 887 -17.33 9.25 -12.16
N ALA A 888 -16.27 8.46 -12.27
CA ALA A 888 -15.76 7.64 -11.18
C ALA A 888 -15.20 8.50 -10.03
N LEU A 889 -14.40 9.54 -10.34
CA LEU A 889 -13.91 10.51 -9.36
C LEU A 889 -15.05 11.26 -8.67
N LYS A 890 -16.08 11.69 -9.41
CA LYS A 890 -17.27 12.33 -8.83
C LYS A 890 -17.99 11.42 -7.81
N ALA A 891 -17.92 10.11 -7.99
CA ALA A 891 -18.57 9.14 -7.10
C ALA A 891 -17.85 9.02 -5.74
N THR A 892 -16.57 9.38 -5.65
CA THR A 892 -15.83 9.36 -4.38
C THR A 892 -16.18 10.57 -3.51
N GLU A 893 -15.98 10.44 -2.20
CA GLU A 893 -16.16 11.55 -1.27
C GLU A 893 -15.01 12.55 -1.43
N GLY A 894 -15.35 13.81 -1.75
CA GLY A 894 -14.35 14.84 -2.06
C GLY A 894 -13.75 14.81 -3.47
N GLY A 895 -14.10 13.84 -4.34
CA GLY A 895 -13.51 13.72 -5.68
C GLY A 895 -14.12 14.61 -6.78
N ILE A 896 -15.15 15.41 -6.47
CA ILE A 896 -15.80 16.29 -7.45
C ILE A 896 -14.87 17.37 -8.02
N PRO A 897 -14.04 18.08 -7.23
CA PRO A 897 -13.09 19.06 -7.76
C PRO A 897 -12.10 18.43 -8.76
N ASP A 898 -11.62 17.22 -8.49
CA ASP A 898 -10.71 16.54 -9.41
C ASP A 898 -11.44 16.03 -10.66
N ALA A 899 -12.71 15.61 -10.53
CA ALA A 899 -13.56 15.33 -11.67
C ALA A 899 -13.77 16.57 -12.57
N ILE A 900 -13.94 17.76 -11.98
CA ILE A 900 -14.02 19.04 -12.71
C ILE A 900 -12.69 19.31 -13.44
N LYS A 901 -11.55 19.19 -12.77
CA LYS A 901 -10.22 19.36 -13.40
C LYS A 901 -10.01 18.42 -14.59
N VAL A 902 -10.45 17.16 -14.49
CA VAL A 902 -10.38 16.21 -15.62
C VAL A 902 -11.20 16.75 -16.80
N ILE A 903 -12.43 17.21 -16.54
CA ILE A 903 -13.28 17.79 -17.60
C ILE A 903 -12.69 19.07 -18.19
N GLU A 904 -12.11 19.95 -17.37
CA GLU A 904 -11.42 21.13 -17.86
C GLU A 904 -10.21 20.78 -18.73
N GLY A 905 -9.47 19.73 -18.38
CA GLY A 905 -8.41 19.18 -19.22
C GLY A 905 -8.93 18.70 -20.58
N ILE A 906 -10.09 18.02 -20.60
CA ILE A 906 -10.78 17.62 -21.84
C ILE A 906 -11.12 18.86 -22.68
N LYS A 907 -11.76 19.86 -22.07
CA LYS A 907 -12.13 21.12 -22.74
C LYS A 907 -10.91 21.84 -23.32
N ALA A 908 -9.82 21.92 -22.56
CA ALA A 908 -8.59 22.56 -23.00
C ALA A 908 -7.97 21.85 -24.21
N ARG A 909 -7.98 20.51 -24.21
CA ARG A 909 -7.46 19.72 -25.35
C ARG A 909 -8.34 19.85 -26.59
N ILE A 910 -9.67 19.82 -26.44
CA ILE A 910 -10.62 20.07 -27.54
C ILE A 910 -10.39 21.46 -28.13
N LYS A 911 -10.28 22.48 -27.27
CA LYS A 911 -10.00 23.87 -27.67
C LYS A 911 -8.69 23.97 -28.45
N GLN A 912 -7.62 23.31 -27.98
CA GLN A 912 -6.33 23.28 -28.66
C GLN A 912 -6.41 22.69 -30.08
N ILE A 913 -7.15 21.58 -30.26
CA ILE A 913 -7.33 20.98 -31.59
C ILE A 913 -8.12 21.91 -32.50
N ARG A 914 -9.19 22.51 -31.97
CA ARG A 914 -10.07 23.41 -32.70
C ARG A 914 -9.38 24.72 -33.13
N GLU A 915 -8.52 25.26 -32.28
CA GLU A 915 -7.75 26.49 -32.55
C GLU A 915 -6.50 26.25 -33.43
N SER A 916 -6.21 24.99 -33.78
CA SER A 916 -5.13 24.70 -34.73
C SER A 916 -5.46 25.23 -36.13
N SER A 917 -4.44 25.57 -36.91
CA SER A 917 -4.62 26.05 -38.29
C SER A 917 -5.29 25.02 -39.21
N ASN A 918 -5.27 23.73 -38.84
CA ASN A 918 -5.96 22.66 -39.52
C ASN A 918 -6.53 21.66 -38.49
N PRO A 919 -7.77 21.87 -38.00
CA PRO A 919 -8.40 21.03 -36.99
C PRO A 919 -8.49 19.56 -37.37
N ARG A 920 -8.68 19.24 -38.66
CA ARG A 920 -8.68 17.86 -39.16
C ARG A 920 -7.32 17.19 -38.99
N ALA A 921 -6.24 17.88 -39.38
CA ALA A 921 -4.88 17.35 -39.21
C ALA A 921 -4.51 17.22 -37.73
N ALA A 922 -4.85 18.20 -36.89
CA ALA A 922 -4.61 18.14 -35.46
C ALA A 922 -5.43 17.02 -34.77
N MET A 923 -6.66 16.78 -35.20
CA MET A 923 -7.48 15.66 -34.73
C MET A 923 -6.90 14.32 -35.15
N ALA A 924 -6.45 14.18 -36.41
CA ALA A 924 -5.77 12.98 -36.89
C ALA A 924 -4.44 12.72 -36.14
N GLU A 925 -3.68 13.78 -35.84
CA GLU A 925 -2.46 13.69 -35.04
C GLU A 925 -2.76 13.26 -33.60
N ALA A 926 -3.76 13.87 -32.96
CA ALA A 926 -4.19 13.48 -31.61
C ALA A 926 -4.67 12.02 -31.58
N ASN A 927 -5.42 11.58 -32.58
CA ASN A 927 -5.87 10.20 -32.75
C ASN A 927 -4.67 9.24 -32.89
N SER A 928 -3.66 9.62 -33.68
CA SER A 928 -2.41 8.86 -33.82
C SER A 928 -1.62 8.77 -32.51
N GLN A 929 -1.51 9.88 -31.77
CA GLN A 929 -0.84 9.92 -30.46
C GLN A 929 -1.52 8.98 -29.45
N GLU A 930 -2.86 8.98 -29.38
CA GLU A 930 -3.60 8.09 -28.49
C GLU A 930 -3.47 6.61 -28.91
N GLN A 931 -3.48 6.31 -30.21
CA GLN A 931 -3.20 4.95 -30.70
C GLN A 931 -1.79 4.48 -30.35
N GLN A 932 -0.78 5.35 -30.46
CA GLN A 932 0.59 5.04 -30.06
C GLN A 932 0.70 4.81 -28.56
N ALA A 933 0.01 5.63 -27.75
CA ALA A 933 -0.01 5.46 -26.30
C ALA A 933 -0.63 4.11 -25.90
N HIS A 934 -1.72 3.73 -26.54
CA HIS A 934 -2.39 2.46 -26.30
C HIS A 934 -1.54 1.26 -26.73
N ARG A 935 -0.90 1.32 -27.90
CA ARG A 935 0.06 0.30 -28.36
C ARG A 935 1.21 0.14 -27.38
N LEU A 936 1.82 1.25 -26.97
CA LEU A 936 2.92 1.22 -26.01
C LEU A 936 2.51 0.58 -24.67
N MET A 937 1.33 0.92 -24.15
CA MET A 937 0.82 0.31 -22.91
C MET A 937 0.62 -1.20 -23.06
N LEU A 938 0.06 -1.65 -24.18
CA LEU A 938 -0.10 -3.08 -24.49
C LEU A 938 1.24 -3.79 -24.60
N ASP A 939 2.21 -3.20 -25.30
CA ASP A 939 3.54 -3.77 -25.49
C ASP A 939 4.29 -3.88 -24.17
N LEU A 940 4.30 -2.82 -23.35
CA LEU A 940 4.92 -2.84 -22.01
C LEU A 940 4.23 -3.83 -21.07
N SER A 941 2.89 -3.96 -21.16
CA SER A 941 2.15 -4.92 -20.34
C SER A 941 2.43 -6.36 -20.74
N ARG A 942 2.53 -6.64 -22.05
CA ARG A 942 2.94 -7.95 -22.57
C ARG A 942 4.36 -8.28 -22.17
N GLN A 943 5.29 -7.33 -22.31
CA GLN A 943 6.67 -7.49 -21.88
C GLN A 943 6.73 -7.80 -20.38
N TRP A 944 6.02 -7.04 -19.55
CA TRP A 944 5.93 -7.30 -18.12
C TRP A 944 5.38 -8.69 -17.80
N GLN A 945 4.28 -9.10 -18.44
CA GLN A 945 3.68 -10.42 -18.23
C GLN A 945 4.64 -11.55 -18.65
N GLN A 946 5.38 -11.39 -19.75
CA GLN A 946 6.39 -12.35 -20.19
C GLN A 946 7.57 -12.43 -19.21
N GLU A 947 8.08 -11.28 -18.76
CA GLU A 947 9.17 -11.21 -17.79
C GLU A 947 8.77 -11.82 -16.44
N LEU A 948 7.56 -11.50 -15.96
CA LEU A 948 7.03 -12.04 -14.71
C LEU A 948 6.78 -13.55 -14.83
N ALA A 949 6.19 -14.02 -15.93
CA ALA A 949 5.97 -15.45 -16.16
C ALA A 949 7.29 -16.22 -16.21
N SER A 950 8.30 -15.73 -16.93
CA SER A 950 9.63 -16.37 -16.98
C SER A 950 10.37 -16.29 -15.64
N PHE A 951 10.16 -15.23 -14.85
CA PHE A 951 10.68 -15.21 -13.49
C PHE A 951 10.02 -16.29 -12.62
N LEU A 952 8.69 -16.35 -12.59
CA LEU A 952 7.94 -17.27 -11.73
C LEU A 952 8.11 -18.73 -12.14
N SER A 953 8.03 -19.05 -13.42
CA SER A 953 8.07 -20.44 -13.91
C SER A 953 9.46 -21.00 -14.08
N ASP A 954 10.45 -20.18 -14.46
CA ASP A 954 11.81 -20.66 -14.67
C ASP A 954 12.69 -20.36 -13.45
N THR A 955 12.88 -19.07 -13.15
CA THR A 955 13.95 -18.65 -12.23
C THR A 955 13.60 -18.97 -10.78
N LEU A 956 12.34 -18.74 -10.38
CA LEU A 956 11.89 -18.99 -9.02
C LEU A 956 11.77 -20.49 -8.74
N GLU A 957 11.25 -21.29 -9.67
CA GLU A 957 11.19 -22.75 -9.51
C GLU A 957 12.58 -23.39 -9.48
N GLN A 958 13.53 -22.90 -10.28
CA GLN A 958 14.93 -23.32 -10.16
C GLN A 958 15.52 -22.95 -8.79
N ALA A 959 15.22 -21.76 -8.27
CA ALA A 959 15.66 -21.36 -6.94
C ALA A 959 15.01 -22.19 -5.83
N LYS A 960 13.73 -22.57 -5.97
CA LYS A 960 13.03 -23.50 -5.07
C LYS A 960 13.68 -24.89 -5.08
N ALA A 961 13.96 -25.43 -6.26
CA ALA A 961 14.62 -26.72 -6.41
C ALA A 961 16.02 -26.71 -5.79
N ALA A 962 16.82 -25.68 -6.11
CA ALA A 962 18.16 -25.53 -5.54
C ALA A 962 18.12 -25.40 -4.01
N LEU A 963 17.16 -24.65 -3.46
CA LEU A 963 17.00 -24.51 -2.01
C LEU A 963 16.53 -25.82 -1.35
N ALA A 964 15.65 -26.59 -2.00
CA ALA A 964 15.18 -27.88 -1.47
C ALA A 964 16.29 -28.93 -1.36
N GLU A 965 17.35 -28.81 -2.17
CA GLU A 965 18.56 -29.64 -2.10
C GLU A 965 19.56 -29.17 -1.04
N SER A 966 19.31 -28.01 -0.40
CA SER A 966 20.14 -27.44 0.67
C SER A 966 19.58 -27.78 2.04
N GLU A 967 20.38 -28.42 2.90
CA GLU A 967 19.97 -28.74 4.29
C GLU A 967 19.79 -27.47 5.16
N GLU A 968 20.36 -26.33 4.74
CA GLU A 968 20.35 -25.06 5.48
C GLU A 968 19.43 -23.98 4.88
N GLY A 969 18.70 -24.29 3.81
CA GLY A 969 17.89 -23.32 3.06
C GLY A 969 16.62 -22.86 3.78
N ASP A 970 16.50 -21.57 4.09
CA ASP A 970 15.30 -20.98 4.71
C ASP A 970 14.19 -20.69 3.67
N ALA A 971 13.05 -21.39 3.80
CA ALA A 971 11.84 -21.21 2.98
C ALA A 971 11.32 -19.76 2.97
N SER A 972 11.64 -18.95 3.99
CA SER A 972 11.29 -17.52 4.04
C SER A 972 11.94 -16.70 2.90
N THR A 973 13.04 -17.18 2.33
CA THR A 973 13.77 -16.53 1.23
C THR A 973 12.99 -16.62 -0.08
N ILE A 974 12.39 -17.79 -0.37
CA ILE A 974 11.53 -17.99 -1.54
C ILE A 974 10.27 -17.11 -1.42
N GLN A 975 9.64 -17.10 -0.24
CA GLN A 975 8.48 -16.24 0.00
C GLN A 975 8.83 -14.76 -0.23
N GLY A 976 10.01 -14.32 0.20
CA GLY A 976 10.48 -12.95 -0.03
C GLY A 976 10.67 -12.60 -1.52
N LEU A 977 11.11 -13.56 -2.35
CA LEU A 977 11.22 -13.40 -3.79
C LEU A 977 9.85 -13.34 -4.47
N GLU A 978 8.89 -14.15 -4.02
CA GLU A 978 7.50 -14.11 -4.46
C GLU A 978 6.83 -12.77 -4.09
N ASP A 979 7.02 -12.30 -2.85
CA ASP A 979 6.48 -11.03 -2.37
C ASP A 979 7.05 -9.83 -3.15
N LEU A 980 8.34 -9.87 -3.51
CA LEU A 980 8.96 -8.84 -4.36
C LEU A 980 8.37 -8.81 -5.77
N ALA A 981 8.16 -9.97 -6.40
CA ALA A 981 7.53 -10.06 -7.71
C ALA A 981 6.06 -9.60 -7.67
N ASN A 982 5.31 -10.00 -6.65
CA ASN A 982 3.94 -9.57 -6.41
C ASN A 982 3.86 -8.05 -6.12
N GLY A 983 4.80 -7.51 -5.34
CA GLY A 983 4.93 -6.09 -5.04
C GLY A 983 5.19 -5.26 -6.30
N ALA A 984 6.03 -5.74 -7.20
CA ALA A 984 6.29 -5.10 -8.49
C ALA A 984 5.01 -5.00 -9.35
N GLY A 985 4.17 -6.06 -9.34
CA GLY A 985 2.88 -6.07 -10.03
C GLY A 985 1.88 -5.02 -9.51
N LYS A 986 1.90 -4.69 -8.21
CA LYS A 986 1.00 -3.67 -7.61
C LYS A 986 1.20 -2.27 -8.19
N HIS A 987 2.42 -1.93 -8.62
CA HIS A 987 2.68 -0.66 -9.31
C HIS A 987 1.96 -0.58 -10.67
N LEU A 988 1.69 -1.74 -11.28
CA LEU A 988 1.11 -1.84 -12.61
C LEU A 988 -0.37 -2.18 -12.60
N GLU A 989 -0.92 -2.59 -11.46
CA GLU A 989 -2.33 -2.95 -11.29
C GLU A 989 -3.31 -1.91 -11.89
N PRO A 990 -3.12 -0.58 -11.75
CA PRO A 990 -4.00 0.40 -12.39
C PRO A 990 -4.03 0.30 -13.91
N TYR A 991 -2.91 -0.08 -14.55
CA TYR A 991 -2.78 -0.21 -16.00
C TYR A 991 -3.26 -1.58 -16.49
N LEU A 992 -2.91 -2.64 -15.76
CA LEU A 992 -3.28 -4.01 -16.09
C LEU A 992 -4.78 -4.27 -15.92
N LYS A 993 -5.40 -3.71 -14.87
CA LYS A 993 -6.84 -3.83 -14.65
C LYS A 993 -7.62 -3.22 -15.82
N ASN A 994 -7.20 -2.03 -16.25
CA ASN A 994 -7.73 -1.34 -17.41
C ASN A 994 -7.70 -2.20 -18.68
N LEU A 995 -6.59 -2.90 -18.93
CA LEU A 995 -6.48 -3.85 -20.05
C LEU A 995 -7.41 -5.06 -19.95
N THR A 996 -7.72 -5.54 -18.74
CA THR A 996 -8.59 -6.71 -18.54
C THR A 996 -10.08 -6.38 -18.55
N THR A 997 -10.50 -5.20 -18.11
CA THR A 997 -11.92 -4.84 -17.95
C THR A 997 -12.53 -4.10 -19.14
N LEU A 998 -11.73 -3.60 -20.08
CA LEU A 998 -12.21 -2.80 -21.21
C LEU A 998 -11.59 -3.35 -22.51
N GLY A 999 -12.45 -3.76 -23.45
CA GLY A 999 -11.99 -4.24 -24.77
C GLY A 999 -11.05 -3.23 -25.43
N ILE A 1000 -10.11 -3.75 -26.24
CA ILE A 1000 -8.87 -3.17 -26.83
C ILE A 1000 -9.01 -1.78 -27.50
N GLY A 1001 -10.15 -1.10 -27.45
CA GLY A 1001 -10.34 0.26 -27.95
C GLY A 1001 -10.57 1.35 -26.91
N ALA A 1002 -11.11 1.07 -25.71
CA ALA A 1002 -11.78 2.12 -24.92
C ALA A 1002 -10.98 2.65 -23.71
N LEU A 1003 -9.65 2.69 -23.80
CA LEU A 1003 -8.81 3.16 -22.70
C LEU A 1003 -8.32 4.58 -22.94
N SER A 1004 -8.57 5.46 -21.97
CA SER A 1004 -7.83 6.71 -21.84
C SER A 1004 -6.35 6.36 -21.71
N GLY A 1005 -5.50 6.83 -22.63
CA GLY A 1005 -4.06 6.70 -22.47
C GLY A 1005 -3.67 7.22 -21.08
N PRO A 1006 -3.04 6.39 -20.21
CA PRO A 1006 -2.49 6.90 -18.96
C PRO A 1006 -1.49 8.00 -19.26
N ASP A 1007 -1.17 8.84 -18.27
CA ASP A 1007 -0.01 9.73 -18.39
C ASP A 1007 1.21 8.87 -18.76
N LEU A 1008 1.64 8.97 -20.01
CA LEU A 1008 2.68 8.14 -20.60
C LEU A 1008 3.97 8.25 -19.80
N LYS A 1009 4.25 9.42 -19.22
CA LYS A 1009 5.44 9.64 -18.42
C LYS A 1009 5.37 8.87 -17.11
N LYS A 1010 4.22 8.94 -16.42
CA LYS A 1010 3.99 8.17 -15.19
C LYS A 1010 3.99 6.67 -15.46
N MET A 1011 3.27 6.23 -16.50
CA MET A 1011 3.21 4.82 -16.89
C MET A 1011 4.61 4.27 -17.18
N LYS A 1012 5.41 4.93 -18.03
CA LYS A 1012 6.79 4.50 -18.30
C LYS A 1012 7.63 4.40 -17.03
N ALA A 1013 7.49 5.36 -16.10
CA ALA A 1013 8.21 5.34 -14.83
C ALA A 1013 7.75 4.19 -13.90
N ASP A 1014 6.47 3.85 -13.90
CA ASP A 1014 5.92 2.77 -13.09
C ASP A 1014 6.32 1.40 -13.67
N PHE A 1015 6.28 1.22 -15.00
CA PHE A 1015 6.84 0.03 -15.68
C PHE A 1015 8.33 -0.13 -15.44
N ALA A 1016 9.13 0.94 -15.60
CA ALA A 1016 10.57 0.88 -15.35
C ALA A 1016 10.87 0.49 -13.89
N ARG A 1017 10.08 0.98 -12.92
CA ARG A 1017 10.21 0.60 -11.51
C ARG A 1017 9.85 -0.86 -11.26
N ALA A 1018 8.76 -1.35 -11.85
CA ALA A 1018 8.37 -2.75 -11.74
C ALA A 1018 9.44 -3.68 -12.34
N GLN A 1019 9.93 -3.35 -13.54
CA GLN A 1019 11.00 -4.11 -14.22
C GLN A 1019 12.31 -4.11 -13.42
N ALA A 1020 12.72 -2.98 -12.86
CA ALA A 1020 13.91 -2.92 -12.01
C ALA A 1020 13.77 -3.80 -10.75
N THR A 1021 12.56 -3.83 -10.16
CA THR A 1021 12.27 -4.67 -8.99
C THR A 1021 12.33 -6.15 -9.34
N LEU A 1022 11.75 -6.55 -10.47
CA LEU A 1022 11.78 -7.92 -10.97
C LEU A 1022 13.18 -8.37 -11.39
N ALA A 1023 13.98 -7.49 -12.01
CA ALA A 1023 15.37 -7.76 -12.35
C ALA A 1023 16.22 -8.03 -11.10
N ASN A 1024 16.01 -7.28 -10.02
CA ASN A 1024 16.67 -7.53 -8.74
C ASN A 1024 16.25 -8.86 -8.11
N ALA A 1025 14.95 -9.20 -8.19
CA ALA A 1025 14.45 -10.50 -7.73
C ALA A 1025 15.08 -11.65 -8.52
N ARG A 1026 15.16 -11.53 -9.85
CA ARG A 1026 15.83 -12.50 -10.73
C ARG A 1026 17.31 -12.65 -10.40
N ALA A 1027 18.05 -11.55 -10.24
CA ALA A 1027 19.46 -11.61 -9.86
C ALA A 1027 19.66 -12.30 -8.50
N SER A 1028 18.75 -12.06 -7.55
CA SER A 1028 18.79 -12.71 -6.24
C SER A 1028 18.48 -14.20 -6.33
N ALA A 1029 17.47 -14.60 -7.11
CA ALA A 1029 17.14 -15.99 -7.37
C ALA A 1029 18.27 -16.74 -8.08
N GLN A 1030 18.91 -16.13 -9.08
CA GLN A 1030 20.07 -16.71 -9.79
C GLN A 1030 21.27 -16.93 -8.87
N ARG A 1031 21.50 -16.04 -7.91
CA ARG A 1031 22.54 -16.23 -6.89
C ARG A 1031 22.22 -17.43 -6.00
N LEU A 1032 20.96 -17.57 -5.58
CA LEU A 1032 20.50 -18.74 -4.83
C LEU A 1032 20.67 -20.04 -5.60
N ILE A 1033 20.37 -20.05 -6.90
CA ILE A 1033 20.55 -21.23 -7.76
C ILE A 1033 22.03 -21.62 -7.86
N ALA A 1034 22.91 -20.64 -8.05
CA ALA A 1034 24.34 -20.90 -8.21
C ALA A 1034 25.00 -21.37 -6.89
N ALA A 1035 24.42 -21.01 -5.75
CA ALA A 1035 24.98 -21.23 -4.43
C ALA A 1035 23.88 -21.50 -3.39
N PRO A 1036 23.19 -22.66 -3.47
CA PRO A 1036 22.07 -22.96 -2.57
C PRO A 1036 22.52 -23.29 -1.15
N GLN A 1037 23.76 -23.78 -1.00
CA GLN A 1037 24.39 -24.19 0.26
C GLN A 1037 25.16 -23.04 0.92
N SER A 1038 25.65 -22.08 0.15
CA SER A 1038 26.45 -21.00 0.70
C SER A 1038 25.58 -19.78 0.96
N THR A 1039 25.44 -19.43 2.23
CA THR A 1039 25.23 -18.02 2.59
C THR A 1039 26.40 -17.15 2.10
N ASN A 1040 27.54 -17.79 1.77
CA ASN A 1040 28.72 -17.18 1.18
C ASN A 1040 28.55 -17.02 -0.34
N VAL A 1041 27.71 -16.07 -0.72
CA VAL A 1041 27.86 -15.40 -2.01
C VAL A 1041 29.21 -14.66 -1.96
N GLN A 1042 29.94 -14.53 -3.07
CA GLN A 1042 31.08 -13.61 -3.11
C GLN A 1042 30.66 -12.28 -2.46
N GLY A 1043 31.43 -11.86 -1.45
CA GLY A 1043 31.08 -10.75 -0.56
C GLY A 1043 30.50 -9.56 -1.32
N PRO A 1044 29.52 -8.86 -0.73
CA PRO A 1044 28.78 -7.79 -1.37
C PRO A 1044 29.76 -6.84 -2.06
N SER A 1045 29.55 -6.57 -3.35
CA SER A 1045 30.41 -5.64 -4.06
C SER A 1045 30.42 -4.31 -3.30
N LYS A 1046 31.59 -3.67 -3.22
CA LYS A 1046 31.76 -2.35 -2.57
C LYS A 1046 30.70 -1.35 -3.04
N ASP A 1047 30.36 -1.44 -4.33
CA ASP A 1047 29.28 -0.69 -4.98
C ASP A 1047 27.88 -1.05 -4.46
N GLY A 1048 27.61 -2.33 -4.19
CA GLY A 1048 26.33 -2.84 -3.68
C GLY A 1048 25.99 -2.29 -2.30
N ILE A 1049 26.91 -2.42 -1.33
CA ILE A 1049 26.71 -1.85 0.02
C ILE A 1049 26.60 -0.32 -0.05
N THR A 1050 27.43 0.34 -0.86
CA THR A 1050 27.38 1.81 -1.00
C THR A 1050 26.02 2.28 -1.55
N ARG A 1051 25.48 1.57 -2.56
CA ARG A 1051 24.13 1.86 -3.10
C ARG A 1051 23.04 1.61 -2.06
N LEU A 1052 23.14 0.56 -1.26
CA LEU A 1052 22.16 0.25 -0.21
C LEU A 1052 22.17 1.27 0.91
N HIS A 1053 23.36 1.74 1.32
CA HIS A 1053 23.49 2.82 2.28
C HIS A 1053 22.78 4.10 1.80
N LYS A 1054 23.01 4.46 0.53
CA LYS A 1054 22.35 5.61 -0.11
C LYS A 1054 20.83 5.41 -0.18
N LYS A 1055 20.36 4.25 -0.64
CA LYS A 1055 18.92 3.91 -0.68
C LYS A 1055 18.28 3.99 0.71
N TRP A 1056 18.91 3.41 1.74
CA TRP A 1056 18.42 3.48 3.11
C TRP A 1056 18.25 4.93 3.57
N SER A 1057 19.30 5.74 3.38
CA SER A 1057 19.28 7.16 3.72
C SER A 1057 18.18 7.94 3.00
N GLU A 1058 17.96 7.65 1.71
CA GLU A 1058 16.87 8.27 0.93
C GLU A 1058 15.49 7.85 1.43
N ARG A 1059 15.29 6.56 1.74
CA ARG A 1059 14.00 6.02 2.19
C ARG A 1059 13.65 6.45 3.61
N THR A 1060 14.60 6.50 4.53
CA THR A 1060 14.36 7.00 5.90
C THR A 1060 14.06 8.50 5.89
N ARG A 1061 14.72 9.29 5.04
CA ARG A 1061 14.37 10.72 4.85
C ARG A 1061 12.97 10.90 4.26
N ALA A 1062 12.59 10.10 3.27
CA ALA A 1062 11.25 10.13 2.69
C ALA A 1062 10.18 9.78 3.74
N TYR A 1063 10.43 8.75 4.55
CA TYR A 1063 9.59 8.38 5.69
C TYR A 1063 9.47 9.50 6.72
N ALA A 1064 10.60 10.10 7.13
CA ALA A 1064 10.64 11.21 8.08
C ALA A 1064 9.82 12.41 7.58
N ALA A 1065 9.96 12.75 6.29
CA ALA A 1065 9.21 13.83 5.65
C ALA A 1065 7.70 13.52 5.62
N SER A 1066 7.30 12.29 5.27
CA SER A 1066 5.90 11.87 5.26
C SER A 1066 5.26 11.96 6.65
N LEU A 1067 5.92 11.45 7.69
CA LEU A 1067 5.40 11.55 9.05
C LEU A 1067 5.38 12.98 9.59
N THR A 1068 6.39 13.79 9.26
CA THR A 1068 6.41 15.22 9.64
C THR A 1068 5.25 15.98 9.00
N ASN A 1069 4.91 15.66 7.75
CA ASN A 1069 3.76 16.26 7.08
C ASN A 1069 2.43 15.86 7.73
N VAL A 1070 2.28 14.59 8.13
CA VAL A 1070 1.09 14.13 8.86
C VAL A 1070 1.02 14.77 10.24
N ALA A 1071 2.11 14.79 11.01
CA ALA A 1071 2.18 15.45 12.31
C ALA A 1071 1.81 16.93 12.21
N ARG A 1072 2.31 17.62 11.18
CA ARG A 1072 1.98 19.01 10.90
C ARG A 1072 0.50 19.21 10.58
N ALA A 1073 -0.07 18.36 9.72
CA ALA A 1073 -1.51 18.44 9.41
C ALA A 1073 -2.39 18.20 10.66
N VAL A 1074 -2.01 17.24 11.50
CA VAL A 1074 -2.68 16.99 12.78
C VAL A 1074 -2.52 18.19 13.73
N GLY A 1075 -1.32 18.77 13.81
CA GLY A 1075 -1.04 19.94 14.65
C GLY A 1075 -1.77 21.21 14.19
N GLU A 1076 -1.85 21.45 12.88
CA GLU A 1076 -2.60 22.55 12.27
C GLU A 1076 -4.11 22.39 12.55
N ALA A 1077 -4.66 21.19 12.37
CA ALA A 1077 -6.05 20.88 12.71
C ALA A 1077 -6.33 21.05 14.21
N ALA A 1078 -5.42 20.58 15.08
CA ALA A 1078 -5.52 20.77 16.52
C ALA A 1078 -5.44 22.24 16.93
N ALA A 1079 -4.59 23.04 16.27
CA ALA A 1079 -4.45 24.46 16.56
C ALA A 1079 -5.71 25.26 16.21
N ALA A 1080 -6.41 24.86 15.13
CA ALA A 1080 -7.68 25.41 14.68
C ALA A 1080 -8.88 24.97 15.52
N GLU A 1081 -8.73 23.93 16.35
CA GLU A 1081 -9.80 23.41 17.21
C GLU A 1081 -10.11 24.36 18.37
N SER A 1082 -11.40 24.54 18.64
CA SER A 1082 -11.91 25.45 19.67
C SER A 1082 -12.00 24.78 21.05
N ASP A 1083 -12.20 23.46 21.08
CA ASP A 1083 -12.21 22.66 22.31
C ASP A 1083 -10.77 22.45 22.81
N THR A 1084 -10.48 22.91 24.02
CA THR A 1084 -9.17 22.82 24.66
C THR A 1084 -8.67 21.38 24.87
N ASP A 1085 -9.55 20.42 25.12
CA ASP A 1085 -9.16 19.01 25.32
C ASP A 1085 -8.84 18.33 23.99
N LEU A 1086 -9.63 18.61 22.93
CA LEU A 1086 -9.34 18.12 21.59
C LEU A 1086 -8.09 18.76 21.00
N LYS A 1087 -7.89 20.05 21.22
CA LYS A 1087 -6.65 20.77 20.87
C LYS A 1087 -5.43 20.17 21.57
N ARG A 1088 -5.55 19.85 22.87
CA ARG A 1088 -4.49 19.16 23.62
C ARG A 1088 -4.21 17.77 23.05
N LYS A 1089 -5.23 16.93 22.90
CA LYS A 1089 -5.12 15.57 22.34
C LYS A 1089 -4.55 15.55 20.92
N GLY A 1090 -4.97 16.50 20.08
CA GLY A 1090 -4.43 16.66 18.73
C GLY A 1090 -2.97 17.09 18.75
N THR A 1091 -2.57 17.97 19.67
CA THR A 1091 -1.16 18.35 19.87
C THR A 1091 -0.32 17.17 20.37
N GLU A 1092 -0.82 16.39 21.33
CA GLU A 1092 -0.18 15.16 21.83
C GLU A 1092 -0.05 14.12 20.71
N ALA A 1093 -1.09 13.94 19.87
CA ALA A 1093 -1.05 13.06 18.72
C ALA A 1093 0.01 13.50 17.68
N ALA A 1094 0.09 14.80 17.38
CA ALA A 1094 1.14 15.34 16.51
C ALA A 1094 2.55 15.11 17.06
N GLN A 1095 2.75 15.25 18.39
CA GLN A 1095 4.01 14.95 19.05
C GLN A 1095 4.34 13.46 19.01
N MET A 1096 3.35 12.58 19.25
CA MET A 1096 3.54 11.12 19.10
C MET A 1096 3.94 10.76 17.67
N ILE A 1097 3.28 11.31 16.65
CA ILE A 1097 3.64 11.06 15.25
C ILE A 1097 5.05 11.58 14.94
N THR A 1098 5.43 12.75 15.48
CA THR A 1098 6.79 13.29 15.34
C THR A 1098 7.82 12.36 15.99
N SER A 1099 7.51 11.76 17.14
CA SER A 1099 8.42 10.83 17.81
C SER A 1099 8.69 9.57 16.98
N LEU A 1100 7.72 9.12 16.16
CA LEU A 1100 7.89 7.96 15.27
C LEU A 1100 8.97 8.20 14.20
N VAL A 1101 9.28 9.45 13.84
CA VAL A 1101 10.38 9.78 12.90
C VAL A 1101 11.72 9.23 13.40
N SER A 1102 11.92 9.22 14.72
CA SER A 1102 13.18 8.76 15.34
C SER A 1102 13.39 7.24 15.29
N LEU A 1103 12.34 6.48 14.97
CA LEU A 1103 12.42 5.01 14.88
C LEU A 1103 13.38 4.55 13.78
N PHE A 1104 13.52 5.31 12.70
CA PHE A 1104 14.37 4.92 11.55
C PHE A 1104 15.45 5.97 11.29
N GLN A 1105 16.67 5.67 11.71
CA GLN A 1105 17.80 6.57 11.55
C GLN A 1105 18.48 6.36 10.19
N ALA A 1106 18.70 7.44 9.44
CA ALA A 1106 19.38 7.39 8.14
C ALA A 1106 20.81 6.83 8.21
N GLU A 1107 21.48 7.04 9.33
CA GLU A 1107 22.88 6.66 9.53
C GLU A 1107 23.05 5.31 10.23
N ALA A 1108 21.94 4.62 10.58
CA ALA A 1108 21.97 3.40 11.38
C ALA A 1108 22.96 2.34 10.88
N PHE A 1109 23.03 2.17 9.54
CA PHE A 1109 23.89 1.21 8.89
C PHE A 1109 25.24 1.78 8.43
N ALA A 1110 25.50 3.09 8.58
CA ALA A 1110 26.72 3.73 8.05
C ALA A 1110 28.00 3.10 8.62
N ALA A 1111 28.09 3.00 9.94
CA ALA A 1111 29.24 2.42 10.64
C ALA A 1111 29.44 0.92 10.32
N PRO A 1112 28.44 0.04 10.47
CA PRO A 1112 28.65 -1.38 10.20
C PRO A 1112 28.86 -1.67 8.69
N PHE A 1113 28.28 -0.87 7.79
CA PHE A 1113 28.64 -0.95 6.36
C PHE A 1113 30.07 -0.49 6.09
N GLY A 1114 30.57 0.54 6.77
CA GLY A 1114 31.97 0.95 6.66
C GLY A 1114 32.94 -0.17 7.05
N GLU A 1115 32.62 -0.92 8.11
CA GLU A 1115 33.42 -2.07 8.55
C GLU A 1115 33.30 -3.27 7.59
N LEU A 1116 32.11 -3.52 7.01
CA LEU A 1116 31.93 -4.54 5.96
C LEU A 1116 32.66 -4.22 4.65
N LEU A 1117 32.96 -2.94 4.40
CA LEU A 1117 33.66 -2.48 3.20
C LEU A 1117 35.19 -2.41 3.35
N ARG A 1118 35.74 -2.73 4.53
CA ARG A 1118 37.18 -2.81 4.73
C ARG A 1118 37.75 -3.99 3.94
N ASP A 1119 38.85 -3.75 3.26
CA ASP A 1119 39.54 -4.79 2.50
C ASP A 1119 40.24 -5.74 3.50
N ALA A 1120 39.93 -7.03 3.43
CA ALA A 1120 40.48 -8.07 4.32
C ALA A 1120 41.79 -8.61 3.72
N ASP A 1121 42.90 -7.92 3.94
CA ASP A 1121 44.24 -8.35 3.46
C ASP A 1121 44.80 -9.53 4.30
N GLY A 1122 44.00 -10.55 4.56
CA GLY A 1122 44.39 -11.76 5.31
C GLY A 1122 44.55 -11.58 6.83
N ASP A 1123 44.14 -10.45 7.37
CA ASP A 1123 44.18 -10.17 8.81
C ASP A 1123 42.92 -10.71 9.52
N GLN A 1124 43.10 -11.75 10.34
CA GLN A 1124 42.02 -12.35 11.15
C GLN A 1124 41.30 -11.33 12.05
N ALA A 1125 41.96 -10.22 12.40
CA ALA A 1125 41.33 -9.14 13.16
C ALA A 1125 40.25 -8.43 12.32
N ILE A 1126 40.47 -8.24 11.02
CA ILE A 1126 39.53 -7.59 10.09
C ILE A 1126 38.34 -8.50 9.81
N GLU A 1127 38.56 -9.82 9.62
CA GLU A 1127 37.46 -10.79 9.46
C GLU A 1127 36.54 -10.82 10.69
N ARG A 1128 37.09 -10.77 11.90
CA ARG A 1128 36.30 -10.69 13.15
C ARG A 1128 35.50 -9.39 13.24
N LEU A 1129 36.07 -8.26 12.79
CA LEU A 1129 35.38 -6.98 12.74
C LEU A 1129 34.24 -6.98 11.71
N GLN A 1130 34.46 -7.56 10.53
CA GLN A 1130 33.42 -7.73 9.51
C GLN A 1130 32.29 -8.63 10.00
N LEU A 1131 32.61 -9.72 10.69
CA LEU A 1131 31.61 -10.63 11.26
C LEU A 1131 30.79 -9.94 12.36
N ALA A 1132 31.42 -9.17 13.25
CA ALA A 1132 30.73 -8.36 14.25
C ALA A 1132 29.87 -7.25 13.62
N ALA A 1133 30.36 -6.63 12.54
CA ALA A 1133 29.62 -5.63 11.77
C ALA A 1133 28.37 -6.26 11.12
N ARG A 1134 28.50 -7.45 10.52
CA ARG A 1134 27.39 -8.23 9.96
C ARG A 1134 26.31 -8.53 10.99
N GLU A 1135 26.70 -9.05 12.16
CA GLU A 1135 25.76 -9.30 13.25
C GLU A 1135 25.05 -8.02 13.69
N THR A 1136 25.77 -6.90 13.72
CA THR A 1136 25.21 -5.58 14.05
C THR A 1136 24.18 -5.14 13.01
N VAL A 1137 24.47 -5.28 11.71
CA VAL A 1137 23.51 -4.99 10.62
C VAL A 1137 22.25 -5.83 10.78
N LEU A 1138 22.39 -7.14 10.95
CA LEU A 1138 21.25 -8.06 11.06
C LEU A 1138 20.41 -7.77 12.31
N ARG A 1139 21.05 -7.44 13.43
CA ARG A 1139 20.36 -7.05 14.67
C ARG A 1139 19.57 -5.76 14.49
N GLN A 1140 20.17 -4.72 13.91
CA GLN A 1140 19.49 -3.46 13.60
C GLN A 1140 18.33 -3.65 12.62
N MET A 1141 18.52 -4.49 11.60
CA MET A 1141 17.45 -4.80 10.64
C MET A 1141 16.27 -5.51 11.30
N ARG A 1142 16.52 -6.49 12.19
CA ARG A 1142 15.45 -7.17 12.95
C ARG A 1142 14.70 -6.18 13.84
N GLN A 1143 15.42 -5.30 14.52
CA GLN A 1143 14.81 -4.23 15.32
C GLN A 1143 13.90 -3.34 14.46
N TYR A 1144 14.38 -2.86 13.32
CA TYR A 1144 13.59 -2.02 12.42
C TYR A 1144 12.39 -2.73 11.79
N ARG A 1145 12.45 -4.05 11.58
CA ARG A 1145 11.25 -4.82 11.19
C ARG A 1145 10.19 -4.85 12.28
N VAL A 1146 10.60 -4.99 13.54
CA VAL A 1146 9.68 -4.89 14.68
C VAL A 1146 9.09 -3.48 14.77
N ASP A 1147 9.92 -2.45 14.56
CA ASP A 1147 9.46 -1.06 14.58
C ASP A 1147 8.49 -0.75 13.42
N LEU A 1148 8.65 -1.37 12.24
CA LEU A 1148 7.70 -1.28 11.13
C LEU A 1148 6.35 -1.93 11.45
N ALA A 1149 6.33 -2.93 12.34
CA ALA A 1149 5.10 -3.54 12.82
C ALA A 1149 4.36 -2.68 13.86
N ASN A 1150 4.86 -1.49 14.21
CA ASN A 1150 4.22 -0.59 15.17
C ASN A 1150 2.74 -0.33 14.80
N PRO A 1151 1.79 -0.61 15.72
CA PRO A 1151 0.36 -0.46 15.46
C PRO A 1151 -0.05 0.95 15.02
N LEU A 1152 0.62 1.98 15.50
CA LEU A 1152 0.36 3.37 15.10
C LEU A 1152 0.80 3.62 13.65
N LEU A 1153 1.95 3.10 13.23
CA LEU A 1153 2.38 3.22 11.83
C LEU A 1153 1.41 2.52 10.87
N ARG A 1154 0.91 1.34 11.25
CA ARG A 1154 -0.14 0.64 10.48
C ARG A 1154 -1.44 1.42 10.39
N LYS A 1155 -1.87 2.06 11.50
CA LYS A 1155 -3.04 2.94 11.50
C LYS A 1155 -2.83 4.18 10.62
N LEU A 1156 -1.64 4.79 10.67
CA LEU A 1156 -1.31 5.96 9.85
C LEU A 1156 -1.24 5.62 8.36
N ALA A 1157 -0.76 4.43 8.00
CA ALA A 1157 -0.69 3.94 6.63
C ALA A 1157 -1.99 3.30 6.12
N SER A 1158 -3.00 3.15 6.98
CA SER A 1158 -4.28 2.57 6.60
C SER A 1158 -5.00 3.46 5.60
N ARG A 1159 -5.59 2.84 4.56
CA ARG A 1159 -6.46 3.55 3.59
C ARG A 1159 -7.70 4.17 4.24
N ALA A 1160 -8.04 3.75 5.46
CA ALA A 1160 -9.13 4.33 6.24
C ALA A 1160 -8.71 5.61 7.00
N ASN A 1161 -7.43 5.97 7.00
CA ASN A 1161 -6.95 7.21 7.59
C ASN A 1161 -7.42 8.40 6.73
N PRO A 1162 -8.14 9.38 7.31
CA PRO A 1162 -8.63 10.55 6.57
C PRO A 1162 -7.51 11.52 6.13
N ILE A 1163 -6.30 11.36 6.66
CA ILE A 1163 -5.11 12.14 6.29
C ILE A 1163 -4.34 11.33 5.24
N ASP A 1164 -3.89 11.95 4.14
CA ASP A 1164 -3.26 11.31 2.97
C ASP A 1164 -2.25 10.21 3.35
N SER A 1165 -2.77 8.98 3.45
CA SER A 1165 -2.04 7.79 3.89
C SER A 1165 -1.12 7.25 2.81
N THR A 1166 -1.28 7.72 1.57
CA THR A 1166 -0.59 7.20 0.39
C THR A 1166 0.91 7.40 0.51
N SER A 1167 1.32 8.60 0.97
CA SER A 1167 2.75 8.92 1.12
C SER A 1167 3.41 8.09 2.23
N VAL A 1168 2.73 7.88 3.36
CA VAL A 1168 3.22 7.07 4.49
C VAL A 1168 3.31 5.59 4.11
N LEU A 1169 2.28 5.05 3.44
CA LEU A 1169 2.26 3.67 2.95
C LEU A 1169 3.42 3.40 1.98
N VAL A 1170 3.64 4.31 1.02
CA VAL A 1170 4.74 4.20 0.05
C VAL A 1170 6.10 4.27 0.74
N ALA A 1171 6.26 5.16 1.74
CA ALA A 1171 7.50 5.27 2.49
C ALA A 1171 7.80 4.02 3.33
N ILE A 1172 6.80 3.47 4.04
CA ILE A 1172 6.90 2.23 4.82
C ILE A 1172 7.25 1.04 3.91
N SER A 1173 6.55 0.87 2.79
CA SER A 1173 6.84 -0.20 1.82
C SER A 1173 8.28 -0.08 1.29
N GLY A 1174 8.74 1.16 1.02
CA GLY A 1174 10.12 1.42 0.61
C GLY A 1174 11.17 1.05 1.66
N LEU A 1175 10.86 1.24 2.95
CA LEU A 1175 11.72 0.79 4.06
C LEU A 1175 11.74 -0.74 4.17
N GLU A 1176 10.60 -1.42 4.07
CA GLU A 1176 10.51 -2.88 4.08
C GLU A 1176 11.35 -3.52 2.96
N THR A 1177 11.21 -3.04 1.73
CA THR A 1177 12.04 -3.50 0.59
C THR A 1177 13.52 -3.28 0.87
N THR A 1178 13.91 -2.10 1.37
CA THR A 1178 15.31 -1.78 1.61
C THR A 1178 15.90 -2.63 2.73
N LEU A 1179 15.16 -2.88 3.82
CA LEU A 1179 15.61 -3.78 4.89
C LEU A 1179 15.82 -5.20 4.39
N LYS A 1180 14.96 -5.70 3.49
CA LYS A 1180 15.15 -7.02 2.87
C LYS A 1180 16.40 -7.04 1.96
N GLU A 1181 16.63 -6.00 1.17
CA GLU A 1181 17.87 -5.89 0.37
C GLU A 1181 19.12 -5.86 1.27
N ILE A 1182 19.07 -5.13 2.39
CA ILE A 1182 20.15 -5.09 3.39
C ILE A 1182 20.37 -6.46 4.04
N GLU A 1183 19.29 -7.17 4.39
CA GLU A 1183 19.37 -8.54 4.93
C GLU A 1183 20.13 -9.47 3.99
N LEU A 1184 19.71 -9.50 2.73
CA LEU A 1184 20.29 -10.37 1.71
C LEU A 1184 21.78 -10.07 1.50
N GLN A 1185 22.17 -8.80 1.57
CA GLN A 1185 23.55 -8.36 1.30
C GLN A 1185 24.47 -8.52 2.51
N ALA A 1186 23.93 -8.34 3.73
CA ALA A 1186 24.64 -8.70 4.95
C ALA A 1186 24.81 -10.22 5.05
N LEU A 1187 23.81 -11.01 4.68
CA LEU A 1187 23.92 -12.47 4.66
C LEU A 1187 24.94 -12.95 3.63
N ALA A 1188 24.97 -12.33 2.44
CA ALA A 1188 25.92 -12.57 1.36
C ALA A 1188 27.38 -12.15 1.65
N SER A 1189 27.67 -11.52 2.80
CA SER A 1189 29.02 -11.04 3.16
C SER A 1189 29.86 -12.03 3.97
N ALA A 1190 29.29 -13.20 4.28
CA ALA A 1190 30.04 -14.32 4.86
C ALA A 1190 30.84 -15.05 3.78
#